data_AF-A0A321M2A5-F1
#
_entry.id   AF-A0A321M2A5-F1
#
_cell.length_a   1.000
_cell.length_b   1.000
_cell.length_c   1.000
_cell.angle_alpha   90.00
_cell.angle_beta   90.00
_cell.angle_gamma   90.00
#
_symmetry.space_group_name_H-M   'P 1'
#
loop_
_entity.id
_entity.type
_entity.pdbx_description
1 polymer ?
#
loop_
_entity_poly.entity_id
_entity_poly.type
_entity_poly.pdbx_seq_one_letter_code
_entity_poly.pdbx_strand_id
1 'polypeptide(L)'
;MNGIVHSAGMIADNFLVKKSKEEFTEVLGPKVLGTYHLDEASREEGLDFFVLFSSIAGAMGNVGQGDYAAGNGFMDQFAGYRNGLVEAGQRRGRTRSINWPLWQAGGMKVDGATQEWLREVTGMEAMQTGTGLQAFYRSLALGCDQMLVTEGIKSKIATYLQRIRIFKATVGASTSIPHAYAKAKTEAAVSLKELQRYLKTVLAAVLRIDTSIIDLDQPFVEVGLDSFLGAELIVQVNKEYGAELSHISLFDYPTVREFSQFLEQEISKLPCRSTSPPAAPLLATATLHQTLKKKIRGLRTMPGHHGHTEDKIAIVGMSGKYPKTQDLRQYWDVLVNGRNCIDEVPPSRWDVDRYYDPDRASKGKTNSKWLGALDDVDCFDPLFFRISPHEAEHMDPQHRLFLQESYRAFEDAGYSPTGLSNRRCGVYLGISTNEYTSLLKQSGILSAPVTSNSYAIAAARIAYYLNLKGPAISVDTACSSSLVAIHLASQALLRGEIDMALAGGVTLWLAPESYLAMSQAGMFSPDGQCKTFDDSADGIVNGEGVGAVVLKRLKDAQDDNDFIYGVILGSGINQDGKTNGITAPSVNSQIDLERSIYEKYKIAPETITYIETHGTGTKLGDPIELEALATVFKEKTIKKNYCGLGSVKSNIGHTTSAAGVAGLQKVLLSMQHRTLVPTLNVTSENKRFDFKNSPFYINREKRIWSVPPGTPRRAALSSFGFSGTNAHMVVEEYLPPAEQTIPSRQDATFIVPLSARTAGQLRERARDLLDFIYTEQQPNNPENGQKPLDLASVAYTLQIGREAMEERLGFIVNSVDQLVEKLSAYIVGENNINDVYQGHVQPSNEEMMIIGRDDDMQEAIDKWIARKKFSKLLDLWVKGLNFDWNKLYADAKPRRISLPGYPFAKERCWIQQRSVNQNPPTQYHVDRTFKSIEDIINSIGDDTIKTDQAVMALKRLV
;
A
#
# COMPACT_ATOMS: atom_id res chain seq x y z
N MET A 1 44.41 -13.74 46.29
CA MET A 1 44.34 -14.27 44.91
C MET A 1 44.44 -13.10 43.94
N ASN A 2 45.25 -13.16 42.88
CA ASN A 2 45.51 -12.01 41.99
C ASN A 2 44.67 -11.99 40.71
N GLY A 3 44.06 -13.10 40.32
CA GLY A 3 43.18 -13.10 39.16
C GLY A 3 42.41 -14.40 39.04
N ILE A 4 41.29 -14.34 38.31
CA ILE A 4 40.43 -15.49 38.03
C ILE A 4 40.35 -15.67 36.52
N VAL A 5 40.48 -16.92 36.07
CA VAL A 5 40.21 -17.31 34.69
C VAL A 5 39.12 -18.38 34.73
N HIS A 6 37.94 -18.02 34.25
CA HIS A 6 36.80 -18.94 34.16
C HIS A 6 36.73 -19.57 32.77
N SER A 7 37.26 -20.79 32.66
CA SER A 7 37.30 -21.57 31.41
C SER A 7 36.30 -22.73 31.37
N ALA A 8 35.40 -22.85 32.34
CA ALA A 8 34.45 -23.95 32.35
C ALA A 8 33.36 -23.76 31.27
N GLY A 9 33.03 -24.86 30.60
CA GLY A 9 31.98 -24.90 29.59
C GLY A 9 31.80 -26.32 29.08
N MET A 10 30.58 -26.61 28.65
CA MET A 10 30.23 -27.86 27.98
C MET A 10 29.23 -27.57 26.86
N ILE A 11 29.13 -28.50 25.93
CA ILE A 11 28.19 -28.44 24.80
C ILE A 11 27.40 -29.75 24.76
N ALA A 12 26.15 -29.66 24.31
CA ALA A 12 25.30 -30.81 24.03
C ALA A 12 24.44 -30.44 22.81
N ASP A 13 25.01 -30.55 21.60
CA ASP A 13 24.42 -29.93 20.41
C ASP A 13 23.11 -30.60 20.00
N ASN A 14 22.02 -29.83 20.00
CA ASN A 14 20.70 -30.29 19.56
C ASN A 14 19.78 -29.08 19.29
N PHE A 15 18.74 -29.26 18.48
CA PHE A 15 17.74 -28.20 18.29
C PHE A 15 16.99 -27.94 19.60
N LEU A 16 16.65 -26.68 19.88
CA LEU A 16 15.94 -26.29 21.10
C LEU A 16 14.69 -27.13 21.36
N VAL A 17 13.93 -27.47 20.30
CA VAL A 17 12.72 -28.30 20.35
C VAL A 17 12.96 -29.77 20.71
N LYS A 18 14.21 -30.22 20.81
CA LYS A 18 14.62 -31.61 21.06
C LYS A 18 15.52 -31.75 22.29
N LYS A 19 15.79 -30.67 23.01
CA LYS A 19 16.60 -30.69 24.24
C LYS A 19 15.74 -30.98 25.45
N SER A 20 16.23 -31.85 26.32
CA SER A 20 15.66 -32.07 27.65
C SER A 20 16.02 -30.95 28.62
N LYS A 21 15.22 -30.82 29.67
CA LYS A 21 15.51 -29.98 30.84
C LYS A 21 16.92 -30.13 31.38
N GLU A 22 17.33 -31.38 31.55
CA GLU A 22 18.60 -31.76 32.16
C GLU A 22 19.76 -31.30 31.29
N GLU A 23 19.71 -31.57 29.98
CA GLU A 23 20.73 -31.13 29.02
C GLU A 23 20.87 -29.60 28.98
N PHE A 24 19.73 -28.88 29.02
CA PHE A 24 19.74 -27.41 28.99
C PHE A 24 20.37 -26.81 30.25
N THR A 25 20.04 -27.37 31.42
CA THR A 25 20.55 -26.94 32.71
C THR A 25 22.04 -27.26 32.85
N GLU A 26 22.46 -28.45 32.41
CA GLU A 26 23.85 -28.87 32.40
C GLU A 26 24.72 -27.95 31.51
N VAL A 27 24.24 -27.56 30.33
CA VAL A 27 24.99 -26.66 29.43
C VAL A 27 25.12 -25.24 30.00
N LEU A 28 24.06 -24.69 30.60
CA LEU A 28 24.09 -23.35 31.19
C LEU A 28 24.88 -23.27 32.50
N GLY A 29 24.79 -24.30 33.35
CA GLY A 29 25.32 -24.30 34.71
C GLY A 29 26.77 -23.82 34.83
N PRO A 30 27.75 -24.39 34.09
CA PRO A 30 29.14 -23.99 34.18
C PRO A 30 29.38 -22.51 33.85
N LYS A 31 28.68 -21.95 32.86
CA LYS A 31 28.89 -20.57 32.40
C LYS A 31 28.07 -19.55 33.17
N VAL A 32 26.85 -19.89 33.55
CA VAL A 32 25.94 -18.97 34.25
C VAL A 32 26.17 -19.03 35.75
N LEU A 33 25.87 -20.18 36.38
CA LEU A 33 26.04 -20.35 37.83
C LEU A 33 27.51 -20.31 38.21
N GLY A 34 28.39 -20.91 37.43
CA GLY A 34 29.84 -20.85 37.69
C GLY A 34 30.38 -19.43 37.73
N THR A 35 29.97 -18.56 36.79
CA THR A 35 30.37 -17.14 36.79
C THR A 35 29.82 -16.41 38.01
N TYR A 36 28.53 -16.60 38.31
CA TYR A 36 27.87 -15.97 39.45
C TYR A 36 28.51 -16.37 40.79
N HIS A 37 28.72 -17.66 41.02
CA HIS A 37 29.33 -18.16 42.25
C HIS A 37 30.79 -17.75 42.39
N LEU A 38 31.55 -17.70 41.29
CA LEU A 38 32.93 -17.20 41.33
C LEU A 38 32.98 -15.71 41.70
N ASP A 39 32.05 -14.88 41.19
CA ASP A 39 31.97 -13.49 41.59
C ASP A 39 31.57 -13.31 43.06
N GLU A 40 30.53 -14.00 43.52
CA GLU A 40 30.10 -13.92 44.92
C GLU A 40 31.20 -14.41 45.88
N ALA A 41 31.87 -15.52 45.55
CA ALA A 41 32.96 -16.05 46.38
C ALA A 41 34.20 -15.15 46.37
N SER A 42 34.43 -14.37 45.31
CA SER A 42 35.58 -13.46 45.18
C SER A 42 35.24 -11.99 45.42
N ARG A 43 34.05 -11.71 45.95
CA ARG A 43 33.47 -10.36 46.09
C ARG A 43 34.42 -9.36 46.76
N GLU A 44 35.08 -9.77 47.84
CA GLU A 44 35.96 -8.92 48.66
C GLU A 44 37.46 -9.06 48.29
N GLU A 45 37.80 -9.96 47.37
CA GLU A 45 39.19 -10.24 46.97
C GLU A 45 39.75 -9.13 46.06
N GLY A 46 41.00 -8.72 46.32
CA GLY A 46 41.71 -7.72 45.51
C GLY A 46 42.26 -8.28 44.20
N LEU A 47 41.38 -8.59 43.25
CA LEU A 47 41.77 -9.13 41.94
C LEU A 47 42.42 -8.07 41.04
N ASP A 48 43.41 -8.46 40.26
CA ASP A 48 43.96 -7.68 39.13
C ASP A 48 43.08 -7.87 37.88
N PHE A 49 42.63 -9.10 37.62
CA PHE A 49 41.73 -9.43 36.51
C PHE A 49 40.74 -10.57 36.82
N PHE A 50 39.60 -10.55 36.14
CA PHE A 50 38.59 -11.61 36.13
C PHE A 50 38.21 -11.90 34.67
N VAL A 51 38.79 -12.93 34.06
CA VAL A 51 38.58 -13.24 32.64
C VAL A 51 37.59 -14.38 32.47
N LEU A 52 36.56 -14.12 31.67
CA LEU A 52 35.50 -15.03 31.28
C LEU A 52 35.79 -15.57 29.87
N PHE A 53 35.98 -16.87 29.74
CA PHE A 53 36.18 -17.51 28.44
C PHE A 53 34.81 -17.76 27.80
N SER A 54 34.30 -16.75 27.12
CA SER A 54 33.11 -16.82 26.31
C SER A 54 33.41 -17.42 24.93
N SER A 55 32.39 -17.56 24.09
CA SER A 55 32.47 -18.15 22.75
C SER A 55 31.94 -17.17 21.71
N ILE A 56 32.44 -17.25 20.48
CA ILE A 56 31.86 -16.54 19.33
C ILE A 56 30.36 -16.87 19.16
N ALA A 57 29.93 -18.07 19.56
CA ALA A 57 28.52 -18.46 19.55
C ALA A 57 27.64 -17.54 20.40
N GLY A 58 28.16 -16.91 21.47
CA GLY A 58 27.42 -15.92 22.26
C GLY A 58 27.20 -14.60 21.52
N ALA A 59 28.11 -14.23 20.62
CA ALA A 59 28.04 -13.00 19.85
C ALA A 59 27.34 -13.17 18.49
N MET A 60 27.46 -14.34 17.86
CA MET A 60 26.99 -14.60 16.50
C MET A 60 25.87 -15.64 16.40
N GLY A 61 25.63 -16.41 17.47
CA GLY A 61 24.77 -17.60 17.44
C GLY A 61 25.43 -18.79 16.73
N ASN A 62 24.95 -19.99 17.02
CA ASN A 62 25.29 -21.19 16.26
C ASN A 62 24.11 -22.17 16.26
N VAL A 63 23.86 -22.84 15.13
CA VAL A 63 22.70 -23.73 14.98
C VAL A 63 22.88 -24.96 15.88
N GLY A 64 21.84 -25.31 16.64
CA GLY A 64 21.90 -26.42 17.60
C GLY A 64 22.58 -26.09 18.94
N GLN A 65 22.99 -24.83 19.15
CA GLN A 65 23.71 -24.37 20.35
C GLN A 65 23.03 -23.18 21.04
N GLY A 66 21.69 -23.14 21.07
CA GLY A 66 20.93 -22.00 21.59
C GLY A 66 21.17 -21.71 23.08
N ASP A 67 21.23 -22.75 23.91
CA ASP A 67 21.60 -22.69 25.34
C ASP A 67 23.07 -22.34 25.56
N TYR A 68 23.98 -22.94 24.79
CA TYR A 68 25.40 -22.62 24.86
C TYR A 68 25.66 -21.15 24.49
N ALA A 69 25.02 -20.65 23.42
CA ALA A 69 25.07 -19.25 23.04
C ALA A 69 24.53 -18.35 24.15
N ALA A 70 23.42 -18.70 24.79
CA ALA A 70 22.86 -17.93 25.91
C ALA A 70 23.79 -17.90 27.13
N GLY A 71 24.41 -19.02 27.51
CA GLY A 71 25.36 -19.06 28.62
C GLY A 71 26.61 -18.20 28.37
N ASN A 72 27.08 -18.15 27.12
CA ASN A 72 28.17 -17.27 26.72
C ASN A 72 27.73 -15.79 26.64
N GLY A 73 26.52 -15.52 26.16
CA GLY A 73 25.92 -14.17 26.16
C GLY A 73 25.74 -13.60 27.57
N PHE A 74 25.37 -14.43 28.56
CA PHE A 74 25.38 -14.04 29.96
C PHE A 74 26.77 -13.61 30.43
N MET A 75 27.83 -14.39 30.13
CA MET A 75 29.20 -14.01 30.49
C MET A 75 29.62 -12.68 29.86
N ASP A 76 29.18 -12.41 28.63
CA ASP A 76 29.45 -11.17 27.91
C ASP A 76 28.83 -9.95 28.61
N GLN A 77 27.54 -10.03 28.96
CA GLN A 77 26.85 -8.95 29.69
C GLN A 77 27.30 -8.85 31.15
N PHE A 78 27.61 -9.98 31.79
CA PHE A 78 28.09 -10.03 33.18
C PHE A 78 29.43 -9.29 33.34
N ALA A 79 30.31 -9.32 32.32
CA ALA A 79 31.56 -8.57 32.37
C ALA A 79 31.33 -7.05 32.52
N GLY A 80 30.39 -6.49 31.75
CA GLY A 80 30.01 -5.08 31.85
C GLY A 80 29.33 -4.76 33.19
N TYR A 81 28.40 -5.63 33.63
CA TYR A 81 27.74 -5.51 34.93
C TYR A 81 28.75 -5.48 36.10
N ARG A 82 29.66 -6.46 36.17
CA ARG A 82 30.66 -6.55 37.25
C ARG A 82 31.62 -5.37 37.21
N ASN A 83 32.01 -4.87 36.04
CA ASN A 83 32.83 -3.66 35.95
C ASN A 83 32.10 -2.41 36.47
N GLY A 84 30.79 -2.29 36.24
CA GLY A 84 29.98 -1.27 36.90
C GLY A 84 29.96 -1.39 38.43
N LEU A 85 29.96 -2.61 38.98
CA LEU A 85 30.11 -2.83 40.42
C LEU A 85 31.50 -2.46 40.95
N VAL A 86 32.54 -2.66 40.15
CA VAL A 86 33.92 -2.24 40.48
C VAL A 86 34.02 -0.72 40.53
N GLU A 87 33.43 -0.02 39.56
CA GLU A 87 33.33 1.45 39.54
C GLU A 87 32.54 1.97 40.76
N ALA A 88 31.51 1.25 41.18
CA ALA A 88 30.74 1.54 42.39
C ALA A 88 31.44 1.11 43.70
N GLY A 89 32.67 0.55 43.64
CA GLY A 89 33.44 0.11 44.80
C GLY A 89 32.94 -1.16 45.49
N GLN A 90 32.00 -1.89 44.87
CA GLN A 90 31.37 -3.10 45.43
C GLN A 90 32.06 -4.41 45.02
N ARG A 91 33.03 -4.32 44.10
CA ARG A 91 33.88 -5.40 43.61
C ARG A 91 35.28 -4.83 43.31
N ARG A 92 36.26 -5.72 43.12
CA ARG A 92 37.64 -5.34 42.74
C ARG A 92 38.12 -6.13 41.52
N GLY A 93 39.04 -5.51 40.77
CA GLY A 93 39.66 -6.06 39.56
C GLY A 93 38.91 -5.81 38.26
N ARG A 94 39.59 -6.00 37.12
CA ARG A 94 39.00 -5.77 35.79
C ARG A 94 38.39 -7.04 35.22
N THR A 95 37.10 -6.99 34.91
CA THR A 95 36.38 -8.12 34.31
C THR A 95 36.41 -8.05 32.79
N ARG A 96 36.65 -9.17 32.12
CA ARG A 96 36.75 -9.24 30.66
C ARG A 96 36.10 -10.50 30.14
N SER A 97 35.16 -10.37 29.20
CA SER A 97 34.68 -11.51 28.41
C SER A 97 35.40 -11.60 27.08
N ILE A 98 35.95 -12.76 26.76
CA ILE A 98 36.62 -13.00 25.47
C ILE A 98 35.83 -14.06 24.71
N ASN A 99 35.27 -13.70 23.56
CA ASN A 99 34.56 -14.61 22.67
C ASN A 99 35.58 -15.38 21.83
N TRP A 100 35.92 -16.59 22.27
CA TRP A 100 36.91 -17.44 21.61
C TRP A 100 36.32 -18.18 20.40
N PRO A 101 37.10 -18.32 19.30
CA PRO A 101 36.79 -19.24 18.21
C PRO A 101 37.14 -20.67 18.62
N LEU A 102 36.94 -21.62 17.70
CA LEU A 102 37.48 -22.97 17.83
C LEU A 102 39.02 -22.92 17.97
N TRP A 103 39.57 -23.61 18.97
CA TRP A 103 41.03 -23.75 19.14
C TRP A 103 41.53 -25.04 18.47
N GLN A 104 42.62 -24.95 17.70
CA GLN A 104 43.18 -26.11 17.01
C GLN A 104 43.69 -27.18 17.99
N ALA A 105 44.34 -26.77 19.08
CA ALA A 105 44.82 -27.66 20.14
C ALA A 105 43.78 -27.93 21.24
N GLY A 106 42.51 -27.52 21.04
CA GLY A 106 41.43 -27.65 22.01
C GLY A 106 40.80 -29.04 22.06
N GLY A 107 40.03 -29.30 23.12
CA GLY A 107 39.31 -30.58 23.32
C GLY A 107 38.05 -30.75 22.47
N MET A 108 37.48 -29.66 21.94
CA MET A 108 36.31 -29.68 21.06
C MET A 108 36.81 -29.68 19.60
N LYS A 109 36.59 -30.78 18.88
CA LYS A 109 36.99 -30.93 17.46
C LYS A 109 35.75 -30.96 16.56
N VAL A 110 35.84 -30.32 15.42
CA VAL A 110 34.90 -30.44 14.29
C VAL A 110 35.58 -31.20 13.15
N ASP A 111 34.78 -31.85 12.31
CA ASP A 111 35.29 -32.59 11.16
C ASP A 111 35.94 -31.68 10.10
N GLY A 112 36.71 -32.28 9.19
CA GLY A 112 37.45 -31.53 8.16
C GLY A 112 36.56 -30.78 7.18
N ALA A 113 35.36 -31.30 6.88
CA ALA A 113 34.41 -30.67 5.96
C ALA A 113 33.82 -29.37 6.56
N THR A 114 33.54 -29.39 7.86
CA THR A 114 33.03 -28.23 8.61
C THR A 114 34.11 -27.15 8.77
N GLN A 115 35.37 -27.54 8.95
CA GLN A 115 36.51 -26.60 8.98
C GLN A 115 36.72 -25.91 7.63
N GLU A 116 36.62 -26.65 6.53
CA GLU A 116 36.74 -26.11 5.18
C GLU A 116 35.58 -25.15 4.86
N TRP A 117 34.35 -25.54 5.19
CA TRP A 117 33.18 -24.69 5.05
C TRP A 117 33.28 -23.39 5.88
N LEU A 118 33.73 -23.47 7.13
CA LEU A 118 33.90 -22.31 8.00
C LEU A 118 34.88 -21.30 7.39
N ARG A 119 35.99 -21.81 6.84
CA ARG A 119 37.02 -21.02 6.17
C ARG A 119 36.52 -20.39 4.88
N GLU A 120 35.72 -21.10 4.08
CA GLU A 120 35.22 -20.58 2.81
C GLU A 120 34.17 -19.48 3.01
N VAL A 121 33.22 -19.70 3.93
CA VAL A 121 32.04 -18.85 4.16
C VAL A 121 32.35 -17.65 5.07
N THR A 122 33.07 -17.87 6.17
CA THR A 122 33.33 -16.82 7.18
C THR A 122 34.75 -16.26 7.10
N GLY A 123 35.66 -16.98 6.44
CA GLY A 123 37.09 -16.67 6.46
C GLY A 123 37.81 -17.10 7.74
N MET A 124 37.12 -17.63 8.74
CA MET A 124 37.70 -18.04 10.03
C MET A 124 38.32 -19.43 9.95
N GLU A 125 39.44 -19.61 10.65
CA GLU A 125 40.18 -20.85 10.80
C GLU A 125 40.31 -21.23 12.28
N ALA A 126 40.60 -22.50 12.56
CA ALA A 126 40.86 -22.96 13.93
C ALA A 126 42.10 -22.26 14.51
N MET A 127 41.92 -21.62 15.66
CA MET A 127 42.91 -20.72 16.21
C MET A 127 44.11 -21.48 16.82
N GLN A 128 45.31 -21.01 16.52
CA GLN A 128 46.57 -21.48 17.05
C GLN A 128 46.77 -21.02 18.50
N THR A 129 47.36 -21.86 19.34
CA THR A 129 47.64 -21.53 20.76
C THR A 129 48.48 -20.26 20.91
N GLY A 130 49.46 -20.05 20.02
CA GLY A 130 50.29 -18.84 20.02
C GLY A 130 49.46 -17.56 19.78
N THR A 131 48.57 -17.59 18.80
CA THR A 131 47.65 -16.48 18.49
C THR A 131 46.68 -16.23 19.65
N GLY A 132 46.13 -17.29 20.24
CA GLY A 132 45.24 -17.19 21.40
C GLY A 132 45.89 -16.54 22.63
N LEU A 133 47.13 -16.93 22.96
CA LEU A 133 47.88 -16.33 24.07
C LEU A 133 48.19 -14.85 23.82
N GLN A 134 48.55 -14.47 22.60
CA GLN A 134 48.76 -13.06 22.24
C GLN A 134 47.47 -12.24 22.37
N ALA A 135 46.33 -12.79 21.92
CA ALA A 135 45.04 -12.15 22.07
C ALA A 135 44.64 -11.99 23.55
N PHE A 136 44.92 -12.99 24.38
CA PHE A 136 44.68 -12.94 25.82
C PHE A 136 45.48 -11.81 26.48
N TYR A 137 46.79 -11.72 26.28
CA TYR A 137 47.60 -10.64 26.84
C TYR A 137 47.16 -9.26 26.33
N ARG A 138 46.81 -9.17 25.04
CA ARG A 138 46.30 -7.93 24.46
C ARG A 138 44.97 -7.50 25.08
N SER A 139 44.08 -8.46 25.39
CA SER A 139 42.80 -8.17 26.03
C SER A 139 42.97 -7.54 27.42
N LEU A 140 43.96 -7.99 28.20
CA LEU A 140 44.26 -7.44 29.53
C LEU A 140 44.76 -5.99 29.46
N ALA A 141 45.43 -5.62 28.36
CA ALA A 141 45.92 -4.26 28.13
C ALA A 141 44.82 -3.29 27.61
N LEU A 142 43.70 -3.82 27.10
CA LEU A 142 42.63 -3.02 26.49
C LEU A 142 41.53 -2.63 27.49
N GLY A 143 40.95 -1.44 27.28
CA GLY A 143 39.88 -0.87 28.10
C GLY A 143 38.46 -1.32 27.72
N CYS A 144 38.28 -2.51 27.14
CA CYS A 144 36.98 -3.01 26.69
C CYS A 144 36.48 -4.15 27.58
N ASP A 145 35.18 -4.24 27.83
CA ASP A 145 34.60 -5.29 28.70
C ASP A 145 34.42 -6.63 27.98
N GLN A 146 34.22 -6.58 26.65
CA GLN A 146 34.05 -7.74 25.78
C GLN A 146 34.96 -7.63 24.56
N MET A 147 35.56 -8.75 24.14
CA MET A 147 36.38 -8.82 22.93
C MET A 147 36.09 -10.09 22.13
N LEU A 148 35.88 -9.92 20.82
CA LEU A 148 35.77 -11.03 19.89
C LEU A 148 37.12 -11.31 19.22
N VAL A 149 37.56 -12.57 19.25
CA VAL A 149 38.84 -13.01 18.70
C VAL A 149 38.59 -13.96 17.54
N THR A 150 39.26 -13.74 16.40
CA THR A 150 39.17 -14.61 15.22
C THR A 150 40.54 -14.76 14.59
N GLU A 151 40.84 -15.95 14.07
CA GLU A 151 42.02 -16.23 13.24
C GLU A 151 41.56 -16.67 11.84
N GLY A 152 42.31 -16.31 10.79
CA GLY A 152 42.00 -16.67 9.40
C GLY A 152 42.16 -15.50 8.41
N ILE A 153 41.40 -15.55 7.32
CA ILE A 153 41.52 -14.62 6.18
C ILE A 153 40.85 -13.28 6.51
N LYS A 154 41.67 -12.30 6.90
CA LYS A 154 41.25 -10.97 7.39
C LYS A 154 40.18 -10.27 6.52
N SER A 155 40.30 -10.30 5.20
CA SER A 155 39.34 -9.64 4.29
C SER A 155 37.96 -10.30 4.32
N LYS A 156 37.92 -11.64 4.30
CA LYS A 156 36.68 -12.41 4.41
C LYS A 156 36.03 -12.26 5.78
N ILE A 157 36.82 -12.33 6.85
CA ILE A 157 36.36 -12.12 8.23
C ILE A 157 35.76 -10.71 8.39
N ALA A 158 36.43 -9.67 7.88
CA ALA A 158 35.92 -8.30 7.95
C ALA A 158 34.60 -8.13 7.19
N THR A 159 34.50 -8.67 5.97
CA THR A 159 33.25 -8.66 5.19
C THR A 159 32.14 -9.44 5.86
N TYR A 160 32.44 -10.61 6.43
CA TYR A 160 31.47 -11.43 7.16
C TYR A 160 30.95 -10.70 8.40
N LEU A 161 31.84 -10.12 9.22
CA LEU A 161 31.51 -9.32 10.40
C LEU A 161 30.72 -8.04 10.06
N GLN A 162 30.98 -7.42 8.91
CA GLN A 162 30.21 -6.27 8.41
C GLN A 162 28.79 -6.67 7.98
N ARG A 163 28.64 -7.84 7.33
CA ARG A 163 27.34 -8.38 6.91
C ARG A 163 26.43 -8.71 8.10
N ILE A 164 26.98 -9.28 9.18
CA ILE A 164 26.25 -9.58 10.42
C ILE A 164 26.15 -8.37 11.37
N ARG A 165 26.46 -7.15 10.87
CA ARG A 165 26.35 -5.86 11.57
C ARG A 165 27.13 -5.75 12.90
N ILE A 166 28.22 -6.50 13.06
CA ILE A 166 29.08 -6.45 14.27
C ILE A 166 30.09 -5.29 14.21
N PHE A 167 30.42 -4.76 13.01
CA PHE A 167 31.25 -3.56 12.85
C PHE A 167 30.57 -2.49 12.00
N LYS A 168 30.53 -1.24 12.50
CA LYS A 168 30.38 -0.04 11.67
C LYS A 168 31.76 0.34 11.13
N ALA A 169 31.94 0.35 9.81
CA ALA A 169 33.16 0.83 9.18
C ALA A 169 32.96 2.22 8.55
N THR A 170 33.90 3.12 8.85
CA THR A 170 34.08 4.47 8.34
C THR A 170 34.71 4.43 6.93
N VAL A 171 34.26 5.30 6.02
CA VAL A 171 34.70 5.40 4.62
C VAL A 171 36.06 6.10 4.50
N GLY A 172 36.87 5.70 3.51
CA GLY A 172 37.85 6.60 2.88
C GLY A 172 38.94 5.91 2.05
N ALA A 173 38.88 6.05 0.71
CA ALA A 173 39.97 6.59 -0.13
C ALA A 173 39.73 6.29 -1.63
N SER A 174 39.83 7.36 -2.42
CA SER A 174 39.88 7.43 -3.88
C SER A 174 41.24 6.97 -4.41
N THR A 175 41.26 6.28 -5.56
CA THR A 175 42.38 6.35 -6.52
C THR A 175 41.89 6.10 -7.95
N SER A 176 42.12 7.11 -8.80
CA SER A 176 42.00 7.13 -10.26
C SER A 176 43.23 6.55 -10.96
N ILE A 177 43.09 5.76 -12.05
CA ILE A 177 44.05 5.71 -13.19
C ILE A 177 43.33 5.18 -14.49
N PRO A 178 43.93 5.17 -15.70
CA PRO A 178 43.61 6.05 -16.83
C PRO A 178 42.97 5.37 -18.07
N HIS A 179 42.35 6.17 -18.93
CA HIS A 179 41.79 5.75 -20.23
C HIS A 179 42.89 5.48 -21.29
N ALA A 180 42.84 4.30 -21.91
CA ALA A 180 43.47 4.01 -23.20
C ALA A 180 42.44 3.38 -24.15
N TYR A 181 42.25 3.99 -25.32
CA TYR A 181 41.39 3.51 -26.39
C TYR A 181 42.08 2.37 -27.17
N ALA A 182 41.38 1.26 -27.38
CA ALA A 182 41.75 0.21 -28.33
C ALA A 182 40.50 -0.26 -29.10
N LYS A 183 40.69 -0.55 -30.40
CA LYS A 183 39.71 -0.81 -31.46
C LYS A 183 38.74 -1.97 -31.16
N ALA A 184 37.46 -1.76 -31.46
CA ALA A 184 36.42 -2.80 -31.48
C ALA A 184 36.65 -3.81 -32.63
N LYS A 185 36.50 -5.10 -32.33
CA LYS A 185 36.38 -6.17 -33.33
C LYS A 185 34.91 -6.31 -33.69
N THR A 186 34.54 -5.99 -34.92
CA THR A 186 33.20 -6.27 -35.44
C THR A 186 33.35 -7.21 -36.62
N GLU A 187 33.37 -8.52 -36.37
CA GLU A 187 33.19 -9.54 -37.42
C GLU A 187 32.80 -10.89 -36.79
N ALA A 188 31.76 -11.49 -37.36
CA ALA A 188 31.06 -12.74 -37.02
C ALA A 188 29.87 -12.62 -36.04
N ALA A 189 28.76 -13.27 -36.42
CA ALA A 189 27.60 -13.48 -35.56
C ALA A 189 28.05 -14.23 -34.29
N VAL A 190 28.02 -13.54 -33.16
CA VAL A 190 28.49 -14.07 -31.88
C VAL A 190 27.48 -15.11 -31.39
N SER A 191 27.95 -16.33 -31.16
CA SER A 191 27.07 -17.38 -30.64
C SER A 191 26.73 -17.15 -29.16
N LEU A 192 25.54 -17.54 -28.70
CA LEU A 192 25.14 -17.48 -27.29
C LEU A 192 26.21 -18.03 -26.32
N LYS A 193 26.92 -19.10 -26.70
CA LYS A 193 28.01 -19.70 -25.89
C LYS A 193 29.22 -18.78 -25.76
N GLU A 194 29.50 -17.97 -26.78
CA GLU A 194 30.58 -16.98 -26.74
C GLU A 194 30.20 -15.77 -25.88
N LEU A 195 28.95 -15.31 -25.97
CA LEU A 195 28.42 -14.26 -25.09
C LEU A 195 28.46 -14.68 -23.62
N GLN A 196 28.03 -15.91 -23.29
CA GLN A 196 28.11 -16.44 -21.93
C GLN A 196 29.55 -16.52 -21.41
N ARG A 197 30.49 -16.96 -22.26
CA ARG A 197 31.92 -17.04 -21.89
C ARG A 197 32.52 -15.65 -21.69
N TYR A 198 32.19 -14.71 -22.57
CA TYR A 198 32.62 -13.33 -22.47
C TYR A 198 32.10 -12.68 -21.19
N LEU A 199 30.79 -12.76 -20.92
CA LEU A 199 30.17 -12.22 -19.72
C LEU A 199 30.77 -12.83 -18.44
N LYS A 200 31.02 -14.14 -18.40
CA LYS A 200 31.75 -14.77 -17.28
C LYS A 200 33.14 -14.17 -17.09
N THR A 201 33.86 -13.91 -18.18
CA THR A 201 35.22 -13.35 -18.13
C THR A 201 35.22 -11.92 -17.62
N VAL A 202 34.31 -11.09 -18.13
CA VAL A 202 34.16 -9.70 -17.68
C VAL A 202 33.67 -9.64 -16.25
N LEU A 203 32.68 -10.46 -15.88
CA LEU A 203 32.15 -10.53 -14.52
C LEU A 203 33.22 -11.00 -13.52
N ALA A 204 34.03 -12.00 -13.89
CA ALA A 204 35.17 -12.44 -13.10
C ALA A 204 36.22 -11.34 -12.91
N ALA A 205 36.51 -10.57 -13.95
CA ALA A 205 37.46 -9.46 -13.89
C ALA A 205 36.95 -8.31 -13.01
N VAL A 206 35.68 -7.93 -13.15
CA VAL A 206 35.03 -6.87 -12.38
C VAL A 206 34.92 -7.26 -10.90
N LEU A 207 34.57 -8.52 -10.60
CA LEU A 207 34.40 -9.03 -9.24
C LEU A 207 35.71 -9.56 -8.61
N ARG A 208 36.80 -9.64 -9.38
CA ARG A 208 38.11 -10.20 -8.99
C ARG A 208 38.00 -11.62 -8.41
N ILE A 209 37.15 -12.44 -9.02
CA ILE A 209 36.95 -13.86 -8.70
C ILE A 209 37.35 -14.73 -9.89
N ASP A 210 37.48 -16.03 -9.70
CA ASP A 210 37.76 -16.95 -10.81
C ASP A 210 36.50 -17.21 -11.66
N THR A 211 36.66 -17.29 -12.99
CA THR A 211 35.58 -17.59 -13.95
C THR A 211 34.83 -18.90 -13.68
N SER A 212 35.46 -19.86 -13.00
CA SER A 212 34.89 -21.16 -12.62
C SER A 212 33.87 -21.08 -11.49
N ILE A 213 33.91 -20.01 -10.68
CA ILE A 213 33.00 -19.78 -9.55
C ILE A 213 31.66 -19.21 -10.00
N ILE A 214 31.63 -18.60 -11.19
CA ILE A 214 30.44 -17.95 -11.73
C ILE A 214 29.54 -19.03 -12.34
N ASP A 215 28.40 -19.32 -11.72
CA ASP A 215 27.36 -20.13 -12.34
C ASP A 215 26.59 -19.29 -13.39
N LEU A 216 26.13 -19.93 -14.46
CA LEU A 216 25.33 -19.27 -15.50
C LEU A 216 23.93 -18.88 -15.00
N ASP A 217 23.39 -19.64 -14.06
CA ASP A 217 22.03 -19.48 -13.53
C ASP A 217 22.00 -18.77 -12.17
N GLN A 218 23.17 -18.44 -11.61
CA GLN A 218 23.26 -17.71 -10.35
C GLN A 218 23.01 -16.21 -10.58
N PRO A 219 22.13 -15.59 -9.78
CA PRO A 219 21.86 -14.15 -9.88
C PRO A 219 23.11 -13.31 -9.62
N PHE A 220 23.30 -12.25 -10.41
CA PHE A 220 24.46 -11.35 -10.34
C PHE A 220 24.69 -10.79 -8.94
N VAL A 221 23.61 -10.49 -8.20
CA VAL A 221 23.67 -10.00 -6.81
C VAL A 221 24.29 -11.03 -5.86
N GLU A 222 24.03 -12.33 -6.08
CA GLU A 222 24.59 -13.42 -5.27
C GLU A 222 26.07 -13.68 -5.58
N VAL A 223 26.51 -13.37 -6.81
CA VAL A 223 27.92 -13.38 -7.22
C VAL A 223 28.66 -12.13 -6.72
N GLY A 224 27.94 -11.09 -6.29
CA GLY A 224 28.51 -9.87 -5.70
C GLY A 224 28.49 -8.64 -6.62
N LEU A 225 27.71 -8.66 -7.70
CA LEU A 225 27.51 -7.50 -8.57
C LEU A 225 26.55 -6.49 -7.90
N ASP A 226 27.07 -5.34 -7.52
CA ASP A 226 26.29 -4.20 -7.03
C ASP A 226 26.05 -3.15 -8.13
N SER A 227 25.32 -2.08 -7.83
CA SER A 227 24.98 -1.03 -8.82
C SER A 227 26.20 -0.28 -9.38
N PHE A 228 27.33 -0.27 -8.66
CA PHE A 228 28.56 0.39 -9.12
C PHE A 228 29.33 -0.52 -10.08
N LEU A 229 29.51 -1.80 -9.72
CA LEU A 229 30.17 -2.81 -10.54
C LEU A 229 29.32 -3.21 -11.75
N GLY A 230 27.99 -3.16 -11.63
CA GLY A 230 27.05 -3.37 -12.74
C GLY A 230 27.16 -2.28 -13.82
N ALA A 231 27.43 -1.03 -13.44
CA ALA A 231 27.69 0.04 -14.41
C ALA A 231 29.00 -0.20 -15.18
N GLU A 232 30.04 -0.71 -14.51
CA GLU A 232 31.32 -1.06 -15.14
C GLU A 232 31.17 -2.24 -16.12
N LEU A 233 30.40 -3.26 -15.74
CA LEU A 233 30.04 -4.38 -16.62
C LEU A 233 29.34 -3.89 -17.90
N ILE A 234 28.33 -3.02 -17.79
CA ILE A 234 27.63 -2.46 -18.96
C ILE A 234 28.52 -1.59 -19.83
N VAL A 235 29.42 -0.79 -19.25
CA VAL A 235 30.38 0.00 -20.02
C VAL A 235 31.29 -0.91 -20.85
N GLN A 236 31.75 -2.02 -20.28
CA GLN A 236 32.59 -2.98 -21.02
C GLN A 236 31.80 -3.70 -22.13
N VAL A 237 30.56 -4.11 -21.84
CA VAL A 237 29.69 -4.77 -22.81
C VAL A 237 29.31 -3.85 -23.97
N ASN A 238 28.90 -2.60 -23.70
CA ASN A 238 28.60 -1.59 -24.72
C ASN A 238 29.83 -1.26 -25.56
N LYS A 239 31.01 -1.19 -24.95
CA LYS A 239 32.28 -0.94 -25.63
C LYS A 239 32.67 -2.08 -26.59
N GLU A 240 32.44 -3.33 -26.19
CA GLU A 240 32.81 -4.49 -27.00
C GLU A 240 31.88 -4.68 -28.21
N TYR A 241 30.56 -4.54 -28.00
CA TYR A 241 29.56 -4.89 -29.02
C TYR A 241 28.89 -3.70 -29.70
N GLY A 242 29.20 -2.46 -29.30
CA GLY A 242 28.59 -1.26 -29.87
C GLY A 242 27.09 -1.12 -29.56
N ALA A 243 26.60 -1.79 -28.51
CA ALA A 243 25.22 -1.69 -28.04
C ALA A 243 25.02 -0.46 -27.14
N GLU A 244 23.79 0.04 -27.03
CA GLU A 244 23.40 1.12 -26.12
C GLU A 244 22.57 0.58 -24.95
N LEU A 245 23.12 -0.37 -24.18
CA LEU A 245 22.41 -0.96 -23.05
C LEU A 245 22.46 -0.05 -21.83
N SER A 246 21.34 0.03 -21.12
CA SER A 246 21.25 0.68 -19.81
C SER A 246 21.66 -0.28 -18.70
N HIS A 247 22.27 0.23 -17.63
CA HIS A 247 22.48 -0.50 -16.37
C HIS A 247 21.22 -1.11 -15.76
N ILE A 248 20.04 -0.64 -16.14
CA ILE A 248 18.74 -1.19 -15.73
C ILE A 248 18.53 -2.61 -16.28
N SER A 249 19.09 -2.93 -17.46
CA SER A 249 18.95 -4.25 -18.09
C SER A 249 19.56 -5.40 -17.26
N LEU A 250 20.51 -5.12 -16.37
CA LEU A 250 21.06 -6.14 -15.45
C LEU A 250 20.08 -6.57 -14.35
N PHE A 251 19.03 -5.78 -14.10
CA PHE A 251 18.00 -6.10 -13.12
C PHE A 251 16.91 -6.97 -13.74
N ASP A 252 16.60 -6.74 -15.01
CA ASP A 252 15.58 -7.49 -15.77
C ASP A 252 16.08 -8.87 -16.23
N TYR A 253 17.40 -9.02 -16.37
CA TYR A 253 18.07 -10.27 -16.74
C TYR A 253 19.14 -10.61 -15.69
N PRO A 254 18.74 -11.06 -14.49
CA PRO A 254 19.61 -11.10 -13.32
C PRO A 254 20.70 -12.18 -13.37
N THR A 255 20.81 -12.98 -14.41
CA THR A 255 21.82 -14.07 -14.54
C THR A 255 22.66 -13.94 -15.80
N VAL A 256 23.84 -14.59 -15.83
CA VAL A 256 24.67 -14.63 -17.05
C VAL A 256 23.91 -15.26 -18.22
N ARG A 257 23.08 -16.29 -17.94
CA ARG A 257 22.26 -16.96 -18.96
C ARG A 257 21.23 -16.00 -19.55
N GLU A 258 20.40 -15.38 -18.74
CA GLU A 258 19.34 -14.48 -19.19
C GLU A 258 19.92 -13.25 -19.90
N PHE A 259 20.99 -12.66 -19.35
CA PHE A 259 21.62 -11.48 -19.93
C PHE A 259 22.32 -11.79 -21.26
N SER A 260 22.91 -12.98 -21.40
CA SER A 260 23.49 -13.42 -22.69
C SER A 260 22.45 -13.59 -23.79
N GLN A 261 21.24 -14.06 -23.45
CA GLN A 261 20.13 -14.23 -24.41
C GLN A 261 19.57 -12.88 -24.84
N PHE A 262 19.43 -11.94 -23.89
CA PHE A 262 19.07 -10.56 -24.19
C PHE A 262 20.10 -9.88 -25.11
N LEU A 263 21.39 -10.00 -24.78
CA LEU A 263 22.48 -9.45 -25.60
C LEU A 263 22.50 -10.00 -27.02
N GLU A 264 22.25 -11.30 -27.21
CA GLU A 264 22.18 -11.91 -28.53
C GLU A 264 21.08 -11.27 -29.39
N GLN A 265 19.92 -10.97 -28.80
CA GLN A 265 18.80 -10.31 -29.48
C GLN A 265 19.11 -8.85 -29.81
N GLU A 266 19.77 -8.12 -28.91
CA GLU A 266 20.12 -6.71 -29.11
C GLU A 266 21.23 -6.52 -30.17
N ILE A 267 22.25 -7.38 -30.15
CA ILE A 267 23.33 -7.36 -31.15
C ILE A 267 22.78 -7.69 -32.54
N SER A 268 21.80 -8.60 -32.63
CA SER A 268 21.16 -8.98 -33.90
C SER A 268 20.31 -7.86 -34.52
N LYS A 269 19.95 -6.81 -33.76
CA LYS A 269 19.17 -5.65 -34.23
C LYS A 269 20.04 -4.51 -34.77
N LEU A 270 21.37 -4.58 -34.63
CA LEU A 270 22.28 -3.53 -35.08
C LEU A 270 22.42 -3.53 -36.63
N PRO A 271 22.35 -2.37 -37.31
CA PRO A 271 22.40 -2.30 -38.76
C PRO A 271 23.77 -2.68 -39.32
N CYS A 272 23.83 -3.76 -40.11
CA CYS A 272 25.05 -4.24 -40.76
C CYS A 272 25.36 -3.40 -42.03
N ARG A 273 26.49 -2.67 -42.06
CA ARG A 273 26.99 -2.01 -43.28
C ARG A 273 27.69 -3.03 -44.17
N SER A 274 27.02 -3.54 -45.20
CA SER A 274 27.67 -4.33 -46.27
C SER A 274 27.77 -3.52 -47.57
N THR A 275 28.98 -3.31 -48.07
CA THR A 275 29.28 -2.80 -49.42
C THR A 275 29.49 -3.95 -50.41
N SER A 276 28.62 -4.10 -51.41
CA SER A 276 28.87 -4.65 -52.78
C SER A 276 27.57 -4.80 -53.60
N PRO A 277 27.61 -4.79 -54.96
CA PRO A 277 26.64 -4.08 -55.84
C PRO A 277 25.40 -4.87 -56.30
N PRO A 278 24.46 -4.24 -57.05
CA PRO A 278 23.09 -4.73 -57.23
C PRO A 278 22.93 -5.69 -58.42
N ALA A 279 22.04 -6.67 -58.27
CA ALA A 279 21.35 -7.33 -59.37
C ALA A 279 19.91 -7.63 -58.96
N ALA A 280 18.96 -7.17 -59.77
CA ALA A 280 17.51 -7.32 -59.61
C ALA A 280 16.99 -8.55 -60.40
N PRO A 281 15.66 -8.73 -60.58
CA PRO A 281 14.78 -9.56 -59.76
C PRO A 281 14.15 -10.72 -60.57
N LEU A 282 13.58 -11.76 -59.93
CA LEU A 282 12.66 -12.69 -60.62
C LEU A 282 11.64 -13.38 -59.66
N LEU A 283 10.38 -13.02 -59.91
CA LEU A 283 9.09 -13.71 -59.78
C LEU A 283 8.91 -15.00 -58.95
N ALA A 284 7.92 -14.91 -58.05
CA ALA A 284 6.73 -15.76 -57.83
C ALA A 284 6.83 -17.30 -57.94
N THR A 285 6.35 -18.01 -56.90
CA THR A 285 5.13 -18.86 -56.98
C THR A 285 4.75 -19.47 -55.62
N ALA A 286 3.47 -19.80 -55.49
CA ALA A 286 2.77 -20.17 -54.27
C ALA A 286 2.75 -21.69 -53.97
N THR A 287 2.25 -22.00 -52.76
CA THR A 287 1.56 -23.23 -52.29
C THR A 287 2.36 -24.52 -52.04
N LEU A 288 2.29 -25.09 -50.82
CA LEU A 288 1.27 -26.08 -50.42
C LEU A 288 1.36 -26.47 -48.92
N HIS A 289 0.21 -26.71 -48.30
CA HIS A 289 0.00 -27.33 -46.99
C HIS A 289 0.40 -28.82 -46.97
N GLN A 290 0.86 -29.35 -45.82
CA GLN A 290 0.36 -30.63 -45.28
C GLN A 290 0.69 -30.88 -43.78
N THR A 291 -0.33 -30.68 -42.95
CA THR A 291 -0.95 -31.60 -41.97
C THR A 291 -0.14 -32.76 -41.35
N LEU A 292 -0.07 -32.79 -40.01
CA LEU A 292 -0.01 -34.02 -39.21
C LEU A 292 -1.06 -34.00 -38.09
N LYS A 293 -2.05 -34.89 -38.21
CA LYS A 293 -3.11 -35.15 -37.21
C LYS A 293 -2.58 -36.09 -36.11
N LYS A 294 -2.95 -35.84 -34.85
CA LYS A 294 -3.17 -36.93 -33.88
C LYS A 294 -4.40 -36.63 -33.01
N LYS A 295 -5.31 -37.61 -32.97
CA LYS A 295 -6.60 -37.64 -32.26
C LYS A 295 -6.40 -37.71 -30.75
N ILE A 296 -7.16 -36.94 -29.98
CA ILE A 296 -7.59 -37.30 -28.62
C ILE A 296 -9.10 -37.16 -28.54
N ARG A 297 -9.72 -38.13 -27.85
CA ARG A 297 -11.14 -38.43 -27.79
C ARG A 297 -11.70 -37.91 -26.45
N GLY A 298 -12.77 -37.12 -26.52
CA GLY A 298 -13.85 -37.04 -25.52
C GLY A 298 -13.58 -36.35 -24.18
N LEU A 299 -14.03 -35.09 -24.05
CA LEU A 299 -14.68 -34.60 -22.84
C LEU A 299 -15.89 -33.74 -23.21
N ARG A 300 -17.03 -34.07 -22.62
CA ARG A 300 -18.27 -33.28 -22.58
C ARG A 300 -18.06 -32.10 -21.63
N THR A 301 -18.34 -30.86 -22.05
CA THR A 301 -18.74 -29.75 -21.16
C THR A 301 -19.32 -28.56 -21.94
N MET A 302 -20.61 -28.30 -21.67
CA MET A 302 -21.38 -27.04 -21.58
C MET A 302 -21.45 -26.01 -22.74
N PRO A 303 -22.59 -25.31 -22.90
CA PRO A 303 -22.87 -24.44 -24.05
C PRO A 303 -22.18 -23.07 -23.95
N GLY A 304 -21.61 -22.65 -25.08
CA GLY A 304 -21.35 -21.30 -25.57
C GLY A 304 -21.35 -20.12 -24.60
N HIS A 305 -20.15 -19.63 -24.29
CA HIS A 305 -19.92 -18.28 -23.79
C HIS A 305 -20.31 -17.27 -24.89
N HIS A 306 -21.39 -16.51 -24.68
CA HIS A 306 -21.74 -15.35 -25.50
C HIS A 306 -20.97 -14.13 -24.98
N GLY A 307 -19.79 -13.84 -25.56
CA GLY A 307 -19.18 -12.53 -25.39
C GLY A 307 -19.98 -11.47 -26.15
N HIS A 308 -20.08 -10.25 -25.60
CA HIS A 308 -19.78 -8.97 -26.29
C HIS A 308 -20.32 -7.69 -25.62
N THR A 309 -21.10 -7.75 -24.54
CA THR A 309 -21.40 -6.58 -23.66
C THR A 309 -21.53 -6.96 -22.18
N GLU A 310 -21.64 -8.24 -21.87
CA GLU A 310 -21.95 -8.75 -20.52
C GLU A 310 -20.74 -8.73 -19.57
N ASP A 311 -19.52 -8.55 -20.10
CA ASP A 311 -18.26 -8.64 -19.33
C ASP A 311 -17.69 -7.27 -18.88
N LYS A 312 -18.50 -6.21 -18.83
CA LYS A 312 -18.07 -4.86 -18.41
C LYS A 312 -18.66 -4.49 -17.04
N ILE A 313 -17.92 -3.71 -16.26
CA ILE A 313 -18.35 -3.24 -14.93
C ILE A 313 -18.60 -1.74 -14.96
N ALA A 314 -19.81 -1.32 -14.59
CA ALA A 314 -20.17 0.08 -14.43
C ALA A 314 -19.84 0.56 -13.02
N ILE A 315 -19.34 1.80 -12.93
CA ILE A 315 -19.17 2.53 -11.67
C ILE A 315 -20.39 3.43 -11.51
N VAL A 316 -21.26 3.09 -10.57
CA VAL A 316 -22.59 3.70 -10.41
C VAL A 316 -22.70 4.68 -9.25
N GLY A 317 -21.72 4.69 -8.35
CA GLY A 317 -21.62 5.64 -7.25
C GLY A 317 -20.19 5.79 -6.78
N MET A 318 -19.85 6.93 -6.20
CA MET A 318 -18.55 7.17 -5.59
C MET A 318 -18.63 8.19 -4.46
N SER A 319 -17.73 8.06 -3.48
CA SER A 319 -17.51 9.05 -2.42
C SER A 319 -16.05 9.03 -2.01
N GLY A 320 -15.53 10.16 -1.53
CA GLY A 320 -14.17 10.23 -1.05
C GLY A 320 -13.84 11.55 -0.38
N LYS A 321 -12.85 11.47 0.51
CA LYS A 321 -12.28 12.60 1.24
C LYS A 321 -10.76 12.54 1.12
N TYR A 322 -10.18 13.66 0.70
CA TYR A 322 -8.76 13.82 0.42
C TYR A 322 -8.21 15.08 1.10
N PRO A 323 -6.89 15.28 1.16
CA PRO A 323 -6.29 16.40 1.86
C PRO A 323 -6.84 17.76 1.39
N LYS A 324 -7.22 18.61 2.36
CA LYS A 324 -7.89 19.91 2.16
C LYS A 324 -9.26 19.84 1.46
N THR A 325 -9.93 18.67 1.46
CA THR A 325 -11.25 18.49 0.84
C THR A 325 -12.20 17.73 1.77
N GLN A 326 -13.48 18.08 1.73
CA GLN A 326 -14.54 17.37 2.47
C GLN A 326 -15.32 16.39 1.60
N ASP A 327 -15.29 16.56 0.28
CA ASP A 327 -15.99 15.73 -0.70
C ASP A 327 -15.28 15.73 -2.08
N LEU A 328 -15.86 15.01 -3.04
CA LEU A 328 -15.32 14.89 -4.41
C LEU A 328 -15.47 16.16 -5.26
N ARG A 329 -16.40 17.07 -4.93
CA ARG A 329 -16.53 18.37 -5.63
C ARG A 329 -15.35 19.27 -5.28
N GLN A 330 -15.05 19.39 -3.98
CA GLN A 330 -13.88 20.11 -3.51
C GLN A 330 -12.58 19.47 -4.00
N TYR A 331 -12.54 18.14 -4.11
CA TYR A 331 -11.41 17.43 -4.74
C TYR A 331 -11.25 17.81 -6.20
N TRP A 332 -12.32 17.85 -6.98
CA TRP A 332 -12.26 18.33 -8.36
C TRP A 332 -11.75 19.76 -8.45
N ASP A 333 -12.22 20.66 -7.58
CA ASP A 333 -11.74 22.05 -7.52
C ASP A 333 -10.25 22.15 -7.21
N VAL A 334 -9.74 21.34 -6.29
CA VAL A 334 -8.31 21.24 -5.98
C VAL A 334 -7.51 20.80 -7.22
N LEU A 335 -7.99 19.77 -7.92
CA LEU A 335 -7.34 19.20 -9.10
C LEU A 335 -7.31 20.18 -10.28
N VAL A 336 -8.45 20.76 -10.63
CA VAL A 336 -8.58 21.70 -11.77
C VAL A 336 -7.73 22.94 -11.58
N ASN A 337 -7.63 23.44 -10.35
CA ASN A 337 -6.82 24.60 -10.00
C ASN A 337 -5.34 24.23 -9.76
N GLY A 338 -4.95 22.97 -9.89
CA GLY A 338 -3.57 22.52 -9.67
C GLY A 338 -3.05 22.83 -8.28
N ARG A 339 -3.89 22.71 -7.25
CA ARG A 339 -3.48 23.03 -5.87
C ARG A 339 -2.68 21.89 -5.26
N ASN A 340 -1.67 22.27 -4.49
CA ASN A 340 -0.87 21.38 -3.66
C ASN A 340 -1.46 21.35 -2.24
N CYS A 341 -1.79 20.16 -1.75
CA CYS A 341 -2.44 19.93 -0.48
C CYS A 341 -1.51 19.37 0.60
N ILE A 342 -0.20 19.44 0.39
CA ILE A 342 0.81 19.05 1.39
C ILE A 342 1.11 20.23 2.31
N ASP A 343 1.01 20.01 3.61
CA ASP A 343 1.45 20.94 4.65
C ASP A 343 2.37 20.21 5.66
N GLU A 344 2.88 20.94 6.66
CA GLU A 344 3.52 20.30 7.80
C GLU A 344 2.53 19.42 8.57
N VAL A 345 3.02 18.35 9.19
CA VAL A 345 2.20 17.45 10.00
C VAL A 345 1.46 18.27 11.07
N PRO A 346 0.12 18.15 11.18
CA PRO A 346 -0.63 18.91 12.17
C PRO A 346 -0.18 18.58 13.61
N PRO A 347 -0.04 19.58 14.50
CA PRO A 347 0.32 19.34 15.91
C PRO A 347 -0.65 18.42 16.66
N SER A 348 -1.89 18.30 16.15
CA SER A 348 -2.90 17.36 16.67
C SER A 348 -2.56 15.88 16.43
N ARG A 349 -1.62 15.58 15.52
CA ARG A 349 -1.11 14.22 15.26
C ARG A 349 0.08 13.91 16.17
N TRP A 350 1.18 14.64 16.01
CA TRP A 350 2.34 14.57 16.88
C TRP A 350 3.16 15.86 16.80
N ASP A 351 4.02 16.04 17.80
CA ASP A 351 4.97 17.15 17.86
C ASP A 351 6.12 16.94 16.85
N VAL A 352 6.11 17.72 15.77
CA VAL A 352 7.14 17.66 14.72
C VAL A 352 8.52 18.00 15.26
N ASP A 353 8.65 19.00 16.14
CA ASP A 353 9.95 19.45 16.65
C ASP A 353 10.66 18.34 17.45
N ARG A 354 9.87 17.47 18.09
CA ARG A 354 10.39 16.32 18.81
C ARG A 354 10.97 15.25 17.89
N TYR A 355 10.45 15.04 16.70
CA TYR A 355 10.82 13.90 15.84
C TYR A 355 11.56 14.29 14.56
N TYR A 356 11.47 15.53 14.10
CA TYR A 356 12.11 15.96 12.87
C TYR A 356 13.61 16.21 13.05
N ASP A 357 14.40 15.76 12.08
CA ASP A 357 15.79 16.14 11.88
C ASP A 357 16.12 16.01 10.38
N PRO A 358 16.59 17.06 9.70
CA PRO A 358 16.96 16.98 8.29
C PRO A 358 18.11 15.96 8.03
N ASP A 359 18.95 15.67 9.03
CA ASP A 359 19.99 14.64 8.91
C ASP A 359 19.39 13.22 9.01
N ARG A 360 19.46 12.49 7.89
CA ARG A 360 19.02 11.10 7.80
C ARG A 360 19.80 10.15 8.72
N ALA A 361 20.99 10.53 9.19
CA ALA A 361 21.78 9.73 10.11
C ALA A 361 21.32 9.82 11.58
N SER A 362 20.48 10.80 11.91
CA SER A 362 19.99 11.02 13.26
C SER A 362 19.09 9.88 13.75
N LYS A 363 19.52 9.21 14.83
CA LYS A 363 18.78 8.08 15.41
C LYS A 363 17.47 8.55 16.04
N GLY A 364 16.38 7.81 15.76
CA GLY A 364 15.07 8.10 16.35
C GLY A 364 14.43 9.39 15.83
N LYS A 365 14.92 9.92 14.70
CA LYS A 365 14.38 11.10 14.02
C LYS A 365 13.88 10.74 12.62
N THR A 366 13.00 11.57 12.08
CA THR A 366 12.50 11.51 10.71
C THR A 366 13.00 12.71 9.93
N ASN A 367 13.40 12.49 8.68
CA ASN A 367 13.80 13.56 7.77
C ASN A 367 12.61 14.17 7.01
N SER A 368 11.38 13.82 7.39
CA SER A 368 10.15 14.36 6.82
C SER A 368 9.28 14.95 7.91
N LYS A 369 8.74 16.13 7.64
CA LYS A 369 7.76 16.81 8.48
C LYS A 369 6.47 17.13 7.73
N TRP A 370 6.29 16.53 6.55
CA TRP A 370 5.23 16.87 5.60
C TRP A 370 4.17 15.79 5.53
N LEU A 371 2.91 16.20 5.37
CA LEU A 371 1.76 15.31 5.25
C LEU A 371 0.65 15.99 4.43
N GLY A 372 0.07 15.26 3.49
CA GLY A 372 -1.27 15.58 2.99
C GLY A 372 -2.30 15.12 4.00
N ALA A 373 -2.68 15.97 4.96
CA ALA A 373 -3.52 15.57 6.09
C ALA A 373 -5.02 15.67 5.77
N LEU A 374 -5.81 14.75 6.33
CA LEU A 374 -7.26 14.88 6.41
C LEU A 374 -7.65 15.70 7.65
N ASP A 375 -8.63 16.59 7.45
CA ASP A 375 -9.30 17.29 8.53
C ASP A 375 -10.30 16.38 9.24
N ASP A 376 -10.60 16.68 10.51
CA ASP A 376 -11.69 16.06 11.28
C ASP A 376 -11.63 14.52 11.36
N VAL A 377 -10.44 13.89 11.33
CA VAL A 377 -10.33 12.42 11.41
C VAL A 377 -10.82 11.85 12.74
N ASP A 378 -10.89 12.68 13.78
CA ASP A 378 -11.46 12.32 15.07
C ASP A 378 -12.98 12.48 15.10
N CYS A 379 -13.63 13.04 14.08
CA CYS A 379 -15.08 13.19 14.01
C CYS A 379 -15.78 11.92 13.48
N PHE A 380 -16.90 11.56 14.08
CA PHE A 380 -17.77 10.45 13.65
C PHE A 380 -19.20 10.65 14.14
N ASP A 381 -20.18 10.01 13.50
CA ASP A 381 -21.59 10.01 13.92
C ASP A 381 -21.97 8.60 14.41
N PRO A 382 -21.65 8.25 15.67
CA PRO A 382 -21.79 6.88 16.14
C PRO A 382 -23.25 6.44 16.25
N LEU A 383 -24.14 7.34 16.67
CA LEU A 383 -25.56 7.04 16.86
C LEU A 383 -26.26 6.74 15.54
N PHE A 384 -25.89 7.42 14.44
CA PHE A 384 -26.37 7.07 13.11
C PHE A 384 -26.12 5.60 12.77
N PHE A 385 -24.91 5.10 13.06
CA PHE A 385 -24.52 3.72 12.78
C PHE A 385 -24.90 2.72 13.87
N ARG A 386 -25.68 3.13 14.88
CA ARG A 386 -26.07 2.31 16.04
C ARG A 386 -24.87 1.81 16.83
N ILE A 387 -23.82 2.62 16.89
CA ILE A 387 -22.60 2.38 17.64
C ILE A 387 -22.65 3.25 18.90
N SER A 388 -22.29 2.68 20.05
CA SER A 388 -22.22 3.48 21.27
C SER A 388 -21.04 4.47 21.20
N PRO A 389 -21.15 5.70 21.73
CA PRO A 389 -20.03 6.65 21.77
C PRO A 389 -18.75 6.05 22.38
N HIS A 390 -18.90 5.21 23.41
CA HIS A 390 -17.78 4.51 24.04
C HIS A 390 -17.08 3.51 23.09
N GLU A 391 -17.83 2.77 22.26
CA GLU A 391 -17.22 1.92 21.22
C GLU A 391 -16.48 2.78 20.19
N ALA A 392 -17.09 3.89 19.76
CA ALA A 392 -16.54 4.76 18.73
C ALA A 392 -15.20 5.39 19.11
N GLU A 393 -14.97 5.72 20.38
CA GLU A 393 -13.67 6.18 20.88
C GLU A 393 -12.56 5.14 20.70
N HIS A 394 -12.88 3.84 20.81
CA HIS A 394 -11.91 2.76 20.66
C HIS A 394 -11.74 2.31 19.21
N MET A 395 -12.68 2.65 18.33
CA MET A 395 -12.64 2.30 16.91
C MET A 395 -11.56 3.07 16.18
N ASP A 396 -10.77 2.36 15.36
CA ASP A 396 -9.83 2.97 14.42
C ASP A 396 -10.57 4.05 13.58
N PRO A 397 -10.07 5.29 13.55
CA PRO A 397 -10.60 6.35 12.68
C PRO A 397 -10.73 5.93 11.20
N GLN A 398 -9.86 5.05 10.71
CA GLN A 398 -9.95 4.50 9.36
C GLN A 398 -11.26 3.73 9.14
N HIS A 399 -11.71 2.96 10.14
CA HIS A 399 -12.98 2.24 10.06
C HIS A 399 -14.16 3.20 10.03
N ARG A 400 -14.09 4.27 10.83
CA ARG A 400 -15.12 5.31 10.95
C ARG A 400 -15.29 6.08 9.65
N LEU A 401 -14.19 6.58 9.10
CA LEU A 401 -14.16 7.29 7.82
C LEU A 401 -14.64 6.40 6.68
N PHE A 402 -14.13 5.17 6.58
CA PHE A 402 -14.57 4.26 5.51
C PHE A 402 -16.07 3.93 5.63
N LEU A 403 -16.60 3.74 6.85
CA LEU A 403 -18.03 3.49 7.06
C LEU A 403 -18.91 4.65 6.58
N GLN A 404 -18.52 5.90 6.88
CA GLN A 404 -19.22 7.10 6.40
C GLN A 404 -19.17 7.24 4.87
N GLU A 405 -17.97 7.11 4.28
CA GLU A 405 -17.79 7.24 2.83
C GLU A 405 -18.44 6.09 2.06
N SER A 406 -18.47 4.88 2.64
CA SER A 406 -19.20 3.74 2.09
C SER A 406 -20.70 4.02 2.00
N TYR A 407 -21.28 4.56 3.07
CA TYR A 407 -22.70 4.93 3.09
C TYR A 407 -23.00 6.03 2.07
N ARG A 408 -22.15 7.07 1.98
CA ARG A 408 -22.28 8.15 1.00
C ARG A 408 -22.16 7.66 -0.43
N ALA A 409 -21.27 6.71 -0.73
CA ALA A 409 -21.14 6.15 -2.07
C ALA A 409 -22.41 5.40 -2.52
N PHE A 410 -23.12 4.75 -1.59
CA PHE A 410 -24.42 4.15 -1.88
C PHE A 410 -25.53 5.20 -2.08
N GLU A 411 -25.56 6.27 -1.27
CA GLU A 411 -26.49 7.38 -1.51
C GLU A 411 -26.19 8.09 -2.84
N ASP A 412 -24.92 8.26 -3.20
CA ASP A 412 -24.51 8.81 -4.49
C ASP A 412 -25.02 7.95 -5.67
N ALA A 413 -24.94 6.61 -5.54
CA ALA A 413 -25.54 5.68 -6.49
C ALA A 413 -27.09 5.67 -6.48
N GLY A 414 -27.72 6.40 -5.56
CA GLY A 414 -29.17 6.44 -5.40
C GLY A 414 -29.75 5.10 -4.90
N TYR A 415 -29.04 4.42 -3.98
CA TYR A 415 -29.54 3.24 -3.29
C TYR A 415 -29.76 3.53 -1.80
N SER A 416 -30.98 3.29 -1.32
CA SER A 416 -31.31 3.39 0.10
C SER A 416 -30.87 2.13 0.86
N PRO A 417 -30.61 2.23 2.18
CA PRO A 417 -30.37 1.08 3.06
C PRO A 417 -31.41 -0.03 2.92
N THR A 418 -32.69 0.34 2.84
CA THR A 418 -33.80 -0.61 2.63
C THR A 418 -33.68 -1.35 1.30
N GLY A 419 -33.27 -0.67 0.22
CA GLY A 419 -33.04 -1.28 -1.09
C GLY A 419 -31.77 -2.13 -1.19
N LEU A 420 -30.84 -1.98 -0.24
CA LEU A 420 -29.59 -2.75 -0.18
C LEU A 420 -29.68 -3.97 0.74
N SER A 421 -30.58 -3.95 1.72
CA SER A 421 -30.76 -5.03 2.68
C SER A 421 -30.99 -6.38 1.99
N ASN A 422 -30.27 -7.41 2.45
CA ASN A 422 -30.24 -8.76 1.89
C ASN A 422 -29.67 -8.91 0.47
N ARG A 423 -29.16 -7.84 -0.15
CA ARG A 423 -28.56 -7.93 -1.49
C ARG A 423 -27.20 -8.62 -1.43
N ARG A 424 -26.86 -9.39 -2.47
CA ARG A 424 -25.51 -9.98 -2.66
C ARG A 424 -24.50 -8.90 -3.06
N CYS A 425 -24.28 -7.95 -2.16
CA CYS A 425 -23.34 -6.85 -2.31
C CYS A 425 -22.04 -7.20 -1.55
N GLY A 426 -20.93 -7.33 -2.28
CA GLY A 426 -19.61 -7.55 -1.66
C GLY A 426 -18.96 -6.25 -1.21
N VAL A 427 -18.09 -6.31 -0.20
CA VAL A 427 -17.32 -5.18 0.32
C VAL A 427 -15.83 -5.52 0.25
N TYR A 428 -15.06 -4.70 -0.45
CA TYR A 428 -13.62 -4.89 -0.67
C TYR A 428 -12.86 -3.64 -0.25
N LEU A 429 -12.17 -3.71 0.89
CA LEU A 429 -11.53 -2.56 1.53
C LEU A 429 -10.01 -2.68 1.49
N GLY A 430 -9.34 -1.76 0.77
CA GLY A 430 -7.90 -1.57 0.88
C GLY A 430 -7.51 -0.88 2.20
N ILE A 431 -6.77 -1.57 3.06
CA ILE A 431 -6.30 -1.04 4.35
C ILE A 431 -4.99 -1.76 4.74
N SER A 432 -3.98 -1.01 5.21
CA SER A 432 -2.65 -1.57 5.52
C SER A 432 -2.01 -1.05 6.81
N THR A 433 -2.52 0.04 7.40
CA THR A 433 -1.98 0.62 8.64
C THR A 433 -2.92 0.41 9.83
N ASN A 434 -2.36 0.25 11.04
CA ASN A 434 -3.13 0.07 12.29
C ASN A 434 -2.45 0.79 13.46
N GLU A 435 -2.23 2.09 13.30
CA GLU A 435 -1.52 2.91 14.30
C GLU A 435 -2.38 3.21 15.52
N TYR A 436 -3.70 3.20 15.38
CA TYR A 436 -4.62 3.48 16.49
C TYR A 436 -4.50 2.44 17.61
N THR A 437 -4.19 1.18 17.27
CA THR A 437 -3.89 0.14 18.27
C THR A 437 -2.69 0.51 19.14
N SER A 438 -1.65 1.14 18.58
CA SER A 438 -0.49 1.61 19.34
C SER A 438 -0.86 2.79 20.24
N LEU A 439 -1.64 3.74 19.74
CA LEU A 439 -2.13 4.89 20.51
C LEU A 439 -3.03 4.49 21.69
N LEU A 440 -3.88 3.48 21.50
CA LEU A 440 -4.70 2.87 22.57
C LEU A 440 -3.82 2.32 23.70
N LYS A 441 -2.77 1.56 23.35
CA LYS A 441 -1.81 1.02 24.33
C LYS A 441 -1.09 2.13 25.08
N GLN A 442 -0.64 3.17 24.38
CA GLN A 442 0.03 4.33 24.97
C GLN A 442 -0.88 5.11 25.94
N SER A 443 -2.20 5.10 25.70
CA SER A 443 -3.21 5.75 26.55
C SER A 443 -3.63 4.88 27.77
N GLY A 444 -2.98 3.73 27.99
CA GLY A 444 -3.25 2.83 29.11
C GLY A 444 -4.37 1.82 28.86
N ILE A 445 -4.91 1.74 27.64
CA ILE A 445 -5.92 0.75 27.26
C ILE A 445 -5.19 -0.52 26.81
N LEU A 446 -5.02 -1.46 27.74
CA LEU A 446 -4.25 -2.69 27.53
C LEU A 446 -4.97 -3.73 26.66
N SER A 447 -6.31 -3.65 26.56
CA SER A 447 -7.13 -4.59 25.79
C SER A 447 -8.39 -3.90 25.26
N ALA A 448 -8.30 -3.30 24.07
CA ALA A 448 -9.48 -2.89 23.32
C ALA A 448 -10.22 -4.12 22.77
N PRO A 449 -11.55 -4.07 22.58
CA PRO A 449 -12.30 -5.14 21.92
C PRO A 449 -11.67 -5.51 20.57
N VAL A 450 -11.66 -6.81 20.23
CA VAL A 450 -11.16 -7.31 18.93
C VAL A 450 -11.90 -6.66 17.75
N THR A 451 -13.14 -6.23 17.96
CA THR A 451 -13.97 -5.54 16.97
C THR A 451 -13.51 -4.12 16.66
N SER A 452 -12.67 -3.50 17.50
CA SER A 452 -12.31 -2.10 17.36
C SER A 452 -11.34 -1.83 16.19
N ASN A 453 -10.30 -2.66 16.03
CA ASN A 453 -9.16 -2.36 15.14
C ASN A 453 -8.77 -3.53 14.21
N SER A 454 -9.61 -4.57 14.07
CA SER A 454 -9.38 -5.65 13.11
C SER A 454 -9.76 -5.23 11.68
N TYR A 455 -8.87 -5.47 10.70
CA TYR A 455 -9.14 -5.17 9.29
C TYR A 455 -10.34 -5.93 8.73
N ALA A 456 -10.57 -7.18 9.16
CA ALA A 456 -11.75 -7.94 8.77
C ALA A 456 -13.03 -7.24 9.23
N ILE A 457 -13.01 -6.65 10.43
CA ILE A 457 -14.14 -5.90 10.97
C ILE A 457 -14.30 -4.55 10.24
N ALA A 458 -13.20 -3.91 9.85
CA ALA A 458 -13.23 -2.70 9.02
C ALA A 458 -14.11 -2.88 7.77
N ALA A 459 -13.89 -3.97 7.02
CA ALA A 459 -14.69 -4.31 5.84
C ALA A 459 -16.11 -4.75 6.21
N ALA A 460 -16.27 -5.50 7.31
CA ALA A 460 -17.57 -6.07 7.70
C ALA A 460 -18.55 -5.05 8.28
N ARG A 461 -18.11 -3.90 8.82
CA ARG A 461 -19.00 -2.93 9.51
C ARG A 461 -20.12 -2.40 8.62
N ILE A 462 -19.81 -1.99 7.39
CA ILE A 462 -20.85 -1.52 6.47
C ILE A 462 -21.77 -2.66 6.00
N ALA A 463 -21.20 -3.86 5.77
CA ALA A 463 -21.99 -5.04 5.42
C ALA A 463 -22.97 -5.42 6.54
N TYR A 464 -22.52 -5.34 7.79
CA TYR A 464 -23.36 -5.56 8.97
C TYR A 464 -24.45 -4.49 9.09
N TYR A 465 -24.07 -3.21 9.01
CA TYR A 465 -25.00 -2.09 9.15
C TYR A 465 -26.11 -2.09 8.08
N LEU A 466 -25.76 -2.34 6.82
CA LEU A 466 -26.71 -2.37 5.70
C LEU A 466 -27.29 -3.77 5.44
N ASN A 467 -26.95 -4.77 6.26
CA ASN A 467 -27.40 -6.15 6.12
C ASN A 467 -27.09 -6.75 4.72
N LEU A 468 -25.90 -6.47 4.18
CA LEU A 468 -25.40 -6.99 2.90
C LEU A 468 -25.01 -8.47 3.03
N LYS A 469 -25.10 -9.22 1.94
CA LYS A 469 -24.90 -10.68 1.91
C LYS A 469 -23.76 -11.14 1.00
N GLY A 470 -23.02 -10.22 0.39
CA GLY A 470 -21.77 -10.55 -0.29
C GLY A 470 -20.59 -10.69 0.69
N PRO A 471 -19.41 -11.11 0.21
CA PRO A 471 -18.22 -11.23 1.03
C PRO A 471 -17.73 -9.85 1.49
N ALA A 472 -17.21 -9.76 2.71
CA ALA A 472 -16.54 -8.58 3.24
C ALA A 472 -15.06 -8.89 3.44
N ILE A 473 -14.19 -8.29 2.62
CA ILE A 473 -12.77 -8.64 2.50
C ILE A 473 -11.92 -7.39 2.67
N SER A 474 -10.97 -7.44 3.60
CA SER A 474 -9.87 -6.48 3.69
C SER A 474 -8.72 -6.93 2.79
N VAL A 475 -8.16 -6.00 2.02
CA VAL A 475 -7.05 -6.21 1.09
C VAL A 475 -5.87 -5.38 1.57
N ASP A 476 -4.76 -6.06 1.88
CA ASP A 476 -3.48 -5.42 2.16
C ASP A 476 -2.44 -5.90 1.15
N THR A 477 -2.22 -5.06 0.15
CA THR A 477 -1.12 -5.19 -0.80
C THR A 477 -0.33 -3.88 -0.82
N ALA A 478 -0.21 -3.24 0.35
CA ALA A 478 0.38 -1.92 0.50
C ALA A 478 -0.27 -0.87 -0.43
N CYS A 479 0.54 -0.16 -1.23
CA CYS A 479 0.11 0.95 -2.06
C CYS A 479 -0.86 0.58 -3.20
N SER A 480 -0.94 -0.70 -3.58
CA SER A 480 -1.88 -1.18 -4.61
C SER A 480 -3.24 -1.61 -4.04
N SER A 481 -3.42 -1.59 -2.71
CA SER A 481 -4.56 -2.21 -2.01
C SER A 481 -5.94 -1.86 -2.58
N SER A 482 -6.29 -0.57 -2.72
CA SER A 482 -7.61 -0.19 -3.24
C SER A 482 -7.83 -0.63 -4.68
N LEU A 483 -6.79 -0.62 -5.53
CA LEU A 483 -6.93 -1.00 -6.93
C LEU A 483 -7.07 -2.52 -7.07
N VAL A 484 -6.34 -3.29 -6.25
CA VAL A 484 -6.54 -4.73 -6.10
C VAL A 484 -7.95 -5.03 -5.58
N ALA A 485 -8.45 -4.27 -4.59
CA ALA A 485 -9.81 -4.42 -4.07
C ALA A 485 -10.88 -4.23 -5.17
N ILE A 486 -10.73 -3.21 -6.02
CA ILE A 486 -11.64 -2.97 -7.16
C ILE A 486 -11.50 -4.08 -8.21
N HIS A 487 -10.29 -4.60 -8.45
CA HIS A 487 -10.09 -5.75 -9.34
C HIS A 487 -10.83 -6.99 -8.84
N LEU A 488 -10.64 -7.37 -7.56
CA LEU A 488 -11.30 -8.53 -6.95
C LEU A 488 -12.83 -8.39 -6.98
N ALA A 489 -13.35 -7.20 -6.64
CA ALA A 489 -14.76 -6.89 -6.74
C ALA A 489 -15.30 -7.06 -8.18
N SER A 490 -14.55 -6.58 -9.16
CA SER A 490 -14.89 -6.72 -10.59
C SER A 490 -14.92 -8.20 -11.01
N GLN A 491 -13.93 -9.01 -10.59
CA GLN A 491 -13.92 -10.44 -10.92
C GLN A 491 -15.09 -11.18 -10.29
N ALA A 492 -15.47 -10.87 -9.04
CA ALA A 492 -16.60 -11.48 -8.37
C ALA A 492 -17.95 -11.13 -9.04
N LEU A 493 -18.11 -9.89 -9.53
CA LEU A 493 -19.28 -9.47 -10.31
C LEU A 493 -19.38 -10.22 -11.64
N LEU A 494 -18.26 -10.35 -12.36
CA LEU A 494 -18.19 -11.06 -13.64
C LEU A 494 -18.45 -12.56 -13.51
N ARG A 495 -18.05 -13.16 -12.37
CA ARG A 495 -18.32 -14.58 -12.06
C ARG A 495 -19.73 -14.84 -11.52
N GLY A 496 -20.51 -13.79 -11.26
CA GLY A 496 -21.87 -13.91 -10.71
C GLY A 496 -21.91 -14.33 -9.24
N GLU A 497 -20.80 -14.22 -8.51
CA GLU A 497 -20.72 -14.47 -7.07
C GLU A 497 -21.47 -13.39 -6.28
N ILE A 498 -21.47 -12.16 -6.82
CA ILE A 498 -22.18 -10.98 -6.31
C ILE A 498 -22.87 -10.24 -7.45
N ASP A 499 -23.82 -9.37 -7.09
CA ASP A 499 -24.60 -8.54 -8.05
C ASP A 499 -24.26 -7.05 -7.95
N MET A 500 -23.61 -6.67 -6.85
CA MET A 500 -23.13 -5.32 -6.59
C MET A 500 -21.86 -5.44 -5.75
N ALA A 501 -20.97 -4.46 -5.82
CA ALA A 501 -19.83 -4.39 -4.92
C ALA A 501 -19.58 -2.95 -4.47
N LEU A 502 -19.13 -2.81 -3.24
CA LEU A 502 -18.49 -1.62 -2.72
C LEU A 502 -16.98 -1.92 -2.65
N ALA A 503 -16.17 -1.10 -3.31
CA ALA A 503 -14.73 -1.26 -3.31
C ALA A 503 -14.03 0.07 -3.05
N GLY A 504 -12.91 0.07 -2.35
CA GLY A 504 -12.25 1.31 -1.98
C GLY A 504 -10.98 1.13 -1.17
N GLY A 505 -10.55 2.20 -0.50
CA GLY A 505 -9.41 2.16 0.40
C GLY A 505 -9.38 3.32 1.38
N VAL A 506 -8.64 3.13 2.47
CA VAL A 506 -8.43 4.14 3.51
C VAL A 506 -6.98 4.12 3.99
N THR A 507 -6.43 5.28 4.31
CA THR A 507 -5.12 5.44 4.94
C THR A 507 -5.10 6.68 5.81
N LEU A 508 -4.61 6.53 7.04
CA LEU A 508 -4.31 7.62 7.97
C LEU A 508 -2.90 7.46 8.54
N TRP A 509 -2.32 8.59 8.98
CA TRP A 509 -1.05 8.69 9.69
C TRP A 509 -1.29 9.40 11.02
N LEU A 510 -1.42 8.59 12.06
CA LEU A 510 -1.81 8.96 13.42
C LEU A 510 -0.63 9.01 14.39
N ALA A 511 0.49 8.34 14.07
CA ALA A 511 1.62 8.18 14.99
C ALA A 511 3.00 8.38 14.30
N PRO A 512 4.00 8.93 15.00
CA PRO A 512 5.32 9.23 14.42
C PRO A 512 6.16 7.99 14.11
N GLU A 513 5.91 6.84 14.74
CA GLU A 513 6.73 5.64 14.63
C GLU A 513 6.86 5.12 13.19
N SER A 514 5.78 5.22 12.40
CA SER A 514 5.84 4.81 10.99
C SER A 514 6.65 5.78 10.14
N TYR A 515 6.56 7.09 10.42
CA TYR A 515 7.43 8.09 9.79
C TYR A 515 8.91 7.83 10.09
N LEU A 516 9.25 7.43 11.32
CA LEU A 516 10.60 7.03 11.68
C LEU A 516 11.07 5.82 10.88
N ALA A 517 10.24 4.78 10.78
CA ALA A 517 10.56 3.55 10.03
C ALA A 517 10.77 3.83 8.53
N MET A 518 9.88 4.62 7.92
CA MET A 518 9.96 4.99 6.49
C MET A 518 11.16 5.89 6.20
N SER A 519 11.53 6.78 7.14
CA SER A 519 12.73 7.61 7.01
C SER A 519 14.00 6.77 7.03
N GLN A 520 14.07 5.76 7.90
CA GLN A 520 15.19 4.81 7.94
C GLN A 520 15.29 3.97 6.66
N ALA A 521 14.17 3.69 6.01
CA ALA A 521 14.12 3.04 4.70
C ALA A 521 14.46 3.98 3.54
N GLY A 522 14.66 5.29 3.79
CA GLY A 522 15.01 6.28 2.78
C GLY A 522 13.88 6.62 1.80
N MET A 523 12.62 6.41 2.19
CA MET A 523 11.46 6.57 1.29
C MET A 523 11.07 8.03 1.04
N PHE A 524 11.32 8.93 1.98
CA PHE A 524 10.80 10.30 1.91
C PHE A 524 11.65 11.26 1.06
N SER A 525 10.95 12.07 0.27
CA SER A 525 11.46 13.29 -0.32
C SER A 525 11.80 14.29 0.79
N PRO A 526 13.04 14.81 0.86
CA PRO A 526 13.40 15.88 1.80
C PRO A 526 12.56 17.15 1.62
N ASP A 527 12.13 17.42 0.38
CA ASP A 527 11.35 18.60 0.02
C ASP A 527 9.85 18.43 0.33
N GLY A 528 9.43 17.23 0.74
CA GLY A 528 8.03 16.95 1.06
C GLY A 528 7.12 16.94 -0.15
N GLN A 529 7.61 16.54 -1.32
CA GLN A 529 6.83 16.56 -2.56
C GLN A 529 6.99 15.26 -3.34
N CYS A 530 5.91 14.73 -3.88
CA CYS A 530 5.97 13.73 -4.94
C CYS A 530 6.26 14.45 -6.26
N LYS A 531 7.53 14.51 -6.66
CA LYS A 531 8.00 15.17 -7.90
C LYS A 531 7.91 14.23 -9.09
N THR A 532 6.72 13.69 -9.32
CA THR A 532 6.48 12.64 -10.31
C THR A 532 6.91 13.07 -11.71
N PHE A 533 7.73 12.26 -12.38
CA PHE A 533 8.31 12.49 -13.71
C PHE A 533 9.38 13.60 -13.82
N ASP A 534 9.73 14.27 -12.72
CA ASP A 534 10.76 15.29 -12.71
C ASP A 534 12.17 14.65 -12.59
N ASP A 535 13.19 15.29 -13.17
CA ASP A 535 14.59 14.87 -13.05
C ASP A 535 15.10 14.90 -11.59
N SER A 536 14.50 15.72 -10.74
CA SER A 536 14.82 15.86 -9.31
C SER A 536 13.99 14.96 -8.37
N ALA A 537 13.24 13.99 -8.92
CA ALA A 537 12.51 12.97 -8.18
C ALA A 537 13.40 12.27 -7.13
N ASP A 538 13.03 12.37 -5.85
CA ASP A 538 13.87 12.03 -4.70
C ASP A 538 13.16 11.27 -3.57
N GLY A 539 11.88 10.90 -3.77
CA GLY A 539 11.10 10.14 -2.80
C GLY A 539 9.63 10.54 -2.78
N ILE A 540 8.90 9.99 -1.82
CA ILE A 540 7.46 10.29 -1.62
C ILE A 540 7.27 11.35 -0.53
N VAL A 541 6.09 11.95 -0.53
CA VAL A 541 5.47 12.53 0.67
C VAL A 541 4.20 11.75 0.97
N ASN A 542 3.92 11.47 2.24
CA ASN A 542 2.72 10.73 2.63
C ASN A 542 1.47 11.61 2.51
N GLY A 543 0.35 10.96 2.20
CA GLY A 543 -0.98 11.55 2.25
C GLY A 543 -1.94 10.65 3.02
N GLU A 544 -2.98 11.26 3.56
CA GLU A 544 -4.15 10.60 4.13
C GLU A 544 -5.30 10.63 3.11
N GLY A 545 -6.18 9.65 3.15
CA GLY A 545 -7.30 9.61 2.22
C GLY A 545 -8.24 8.45 2.46
N VAL A 546 -9.50 8.64 2.08
CA VAL A 546 -10.52 7.60 2.04
C VAL A 546 -11.34 7.74 0.77
N GLY A 547 -11.62 6.63 0.10
CA GLY A 547 -12.45 6.62 -1.10
C GLY A 547 -13.16 5.30 -1.28
N ALA A 548 -14.37 5.35 -1.83
CA ALA A 548 -15.18 4.20 -2.17
C ALA A 548 -15.88 4.40 -3.53
N VAL A 549 -16.10 3.29 -4.24
CA VAL A 549 -16.88 3.20 -5.47
C VAL A 549 -17.88 2.05 -5.38
N VAL A 550 -19.06 2.24 -5.95
CA VAL A 550 -20.11 1.23 -6.10
C VAL A 550 -20.07 0.69 -7.52
N LEU A 551 -19.96 -0.63 -7.63
CA LEU A 551 -19.76 -1.36 -8.87
C LEU A 551 -20.96 -2.26 -9.14
N LYS A 552 -21.36 -2.34 -10.41
CA LYS A 552 -22.32 -3.32 -10.92
C LYS A 552 -21.87 -3.82 -12.28
N ARG A 553 -22.42 -4.95 -12.73
CA ARG A 553 -22.34 -5.31 -14.16
C ARG A 553 -22.99 -4.19 -14.98
N LEU A 554 -22.40 -3.84 -16.11
CA LEU A 554 -22.88 -2.74 -16.95
C LEU A 554 -24.35 -2.94 -17.37
N LYS A 555 -24.70 -4.18 -17.72
CA LYS A 555 -26.07 -4.57 -18.07
C LYS A 555 -27.05 -4.28 -16.93
N ASP A 556 -26.76 -4.80 -15.73
CA ASP A 556 -27.59 -4.56 -14.54
C ASP A 556 -27.69 -3.07 -14.18
N ALA A 557 -26.64 -2.27 -14.44
CA ALA A 557 -26.66 -0.83 -14.22
C ALA A 557 -27.57 -0.11 -15.24
N GLN A 558 -27.57 -0.56 -16.49
CA GLN A 558 -28.48 -0.06 -17.53
C GLN A 558 -29.93 -0.46 -17.25
N ASP A 559 -30.17 -1.72 -16.86
CA ASP A 559 -31.49 -2.26 -16.55
C ASP A 559 -32.12 -1.57 -15.33
N ASP A 560 -31.31 -1.28 -14.29
CA ASP A 560 -31.76 -0.54 -13.10
C ASP A 560 -31.80 1.00 -13.31
N ASN A 561 -31.46 1.49 -14.52
CA ASN A 561 -31.39 2.91 -14.87
C ASN A 561 -30.51 3.73 -13.90
N ASP A 562 -29.34 3.18 -13.55
CA ASP A 562 -28.36 3.81 -12.67
C ASP A 562 -27.69 5.02 -13.34
N PHE A 563 -27.24 5.99 -12.53
CA PHE A 563 -26.21 6.91 -12.97
C PHE A 563 -24.89 6.14 -13.17
N ILE A 564 -24.13 6.41 -14.23
CA ILE A 564 -22.88 5.69 -14.55
C ILE A 564 -21.80 6.74 -14.81
N TYR A 565 -20.79 6.78 -13.94
CA TYR A 565 -19.64 7.67 -14.06
C TYR A 565 -18.67 7.21 -15.17
N GLY A 566 -18.51 5.90 -15.31
CA GLY A 566 -17.60 5.28 -16.26
C GLY A 566 -17.68 3.76 -16.21
N VAL A 567 -16.98 3.12 -17.15
CA VAL A 567 -17.03 1.67 -17.34
C VAL A 567 -15.62 1.10 -17.28
N ILE A 568 -15.39 0.15 -16.37
CA ILE A 568 -14.15 -0.63 -16.31
C ILE A 568 -14.19 -1.64 -17.46
N LEU A 569 -13.28 -1.48 -18.42
CA LEU A 569 -13.13 -2.37 -19.57
C LEU A 569 -12.33 -3.62 -19.24
N GLY A 570 -11.34 -3.47 -18.36
CA GLY A 570 -10.42 -4.53 -18.00
C GLY A 570 -9.57 -4.15 -16.81
N SER A 571 -9.21 -5.14 -16.01
CA SER A 571 -8.26 -4.99 -14.91
C SER A 571 -7.47 -6.28 -14.71
N GLY A 572 -6.29 -6.16 -14.12
CA GLY A 572 -5.41 -7.28 -13.80
C GLY A 572 -4.51 -6.98 -12.62
N ILE A 573 -3.97 -8.04 -12.04
CA ILE A 573 -2.99 -7.99 -10.96
C ILE A 573 -1.89 -9.03 -11.23
N ASN A 574 -0.67 -8.75 -10.80
CA ASN A 574 0.43 -9.73 -10.79
C ASN A 574 1.44 -9.42 -9.67
N GLN A 575 2.62 -10.03 -9.76
CA GLN A 575 3.69 -9.92 -8.77
C GLN A 575 5.04 -9.64 -9.45
N ASP A 576 5.85 -8.81 -8.82
CA ASP A 576 7.21 -8.51 -9.26
C ASP A 576 8.13 -9.73 -9.19
N GLY A 577 7.87 -10.65 -8.25
CA GLY A 577 8.69 -11.83 -8.05
C GLY A 577 10.03 -11.50 -7.38
N LYS A 578 11.13 -12.10 -7.85
CA LYS A 578 12.48 -11.87 -7.28
C LYS A 578 13.13 -10.68 -7.98
N THR A 579 13.27 -9.57 -7.27
CA THR A 579 13.93 -8.34 -7.73
C THR A 579 15.16 -8.01 -6.87
N ASN A 580 15.90 -6.94 -7.20
CA ASN A 580 17.08 -6.51 -6.43
C ASN A 580 16.68 -5.79 -5.12
N GLY A 581 16.14 -6.56 -4.18
CA GLY A 581 15.53 -6.09 -2.94
C GLY A 581 14.00 -6.16 -3.01
N ILE A 582 13.35 -6.57 -1.93
CA ILE A 582 11.90 -6.85 -1.90
C ILE A 582 11.01 -5.67 -2.32
N THR A 583 11.53 -4.44 -2.22
CA THR A 583 10.82 -3.20 -2.58
C THR A 583 11.21 -2.65 -3.94
N ALA A 584 12.13 -3.30 -4.67
CA ALA A 584 12.52 -2.86 -6.00
C ALA A 584 11.47 -3.33 -7.03
N PRO A 585 10.93 -2.44 -7.87
CA PRO A 585 9.94 -2.80 -8.88
C PRO A 585 10.57 -3.58 -10.04
N SER A 586 9.74 -4.31 -10.79
CA SER A 586 10.13 -5.07 -11.99
C SER A 586 9.54 -4.45 -13.26
N VAL A 587 10.38 -4.02 -14.21
CA VAL A 587 9.93 -3.50 -15.51
C VAL A 587 9.16 -4.59 -16.27
N ASN A 588 9.72 -5.80 -16.32
CA ASN A 588 9.11 -6.95 -17.01
C ASN A 588 7.74 -7.32 -16.44
N SER A 589 7.58 -7.29 -15.12
CA SER A 589 6.29 -7.61 -14.49
C SER A 589 5.24 -6.55 -14.81
N GLN A 590 5.60 -5.27 -14.89
CA GLN A 590 4.68 -4.21 -15.30
C GLN A 590 4.31 -4.33 -16.78
N ILE A 591 5.29 -4.60 -17.66
CA ILE A 591 5.08 -4.91 -19.08
C ILE A 591 4.08 -6.06 -19.26
N ASP A 592 4.31 -7.18 -18.58
CA ASP A 592 3.46 -8.38 -18.70
C ASP A 592 2.05 -8.12 -18.16
N LEU A 593 1.93 -7.36 -17.08
CA LEU A 593 0.64 -6.96 -16.53
C LEU A 593 -0.17 -6.15 -17.56
N GLU A 594 0.41 -5.08 -18.07
CA GLU A 594 -0.25 -4.18 -19.02
C GLU A 594 -0.59 -4.90 -20.33
N ARG A 595 0.38 -5.61 -20.91
CA ARG A 595 0.19 -6.39 -22.14
C ARG A 595 -0.92 -7.42 -21.98
N SER A 596 -0.91 -8.19 -20.89
CA SER A 596 -1.92 -9.23 -20.67
C SER A 596 -3.33 -8.67 -20.54
N ILE A 597 -3.50 -7.49 -19.91
CA ILE A 597 -4.79 -6.82 -19.81
C ILE A 597 -5.24 -6.34 -21.19
N TYR A 598 -4.38 -5.65 -21.93
CA TYR A 598 -4.75 -5.11 -23.24
C TYR A 598 -5.09 -6.23 -24.24
N GLU A 599 -4.38 -7.34 -24.20
CA GLU A 599 -4.66 -8.51 -25.06
C GLU A 599 -5.93 -9.25 -24.62
N LYS A 600 -6.08 -9.55 -23.32
CA LYS A 600 -7.25 -10.27 -22.78
C LYS A 600 -8.55 -9.52 -23.05
N TYR A 601 -8.54 -8.20 -22.84
CA TYR A 601 -9.73 -7.35 -23.00
C TYR A 601 -9.83 -6.68 -24.37
N LYS A 602 -8.90 -7.01 -25.30
CA LYS A 602 -8.85 -6.49 -26.68
C LYS A 602 -8.87 -4.96 -26.75
N ILE A 603 -8.08 -4.32 -25.88
CA ILE A 603 -7.95 -2.87 -25.78
C ILE A 603 -6.75 -2.44 -26.62
N ALA A 604 -6.99 -1.61 -27.63
CA ALA A 604 -5.91 -1.05 -28.44
C ALA A 604 -5.25 0.12 -27.70
N PRO A 605 -3.92 0.10 -27.44
CA PRO A 605 -3.23 1.19 -26.73
C PRO A 605 -3.45 2.57 -27.33
N GLU A 606 -3.57 2.66 -28.66
CA GLU A 606 -3.84 3.90 -29.40
C GLU A 606 -5.15 4.61 -28.99
N THR A 607 -6.09 3.87 -28.39
CA THR A 607 -7.36 4.44 -27.91
C THR A 607 -7.26 5.02 -26.50
N ILE A 608 -6.21 4.70 -25.76
CA ILE A 608 -5.96 5.22 -24.41
C ILE A 608 -5.30 6.60 -24.56
N THR A 609 -5.94 7.63 -24.04
CA THR A 609 -5.50 9.03 -24.23
C THR A 609 -5.03 9.69 -22.94
N TYR A 610 -5.18 9.00 -21.81
CA TYR A 610 -4.67 9.43 -20.51
C TYR A 610 -4.22 8.23 -19.67
N ILE A 611 -3.16 8.37 -18.90
CA ILE A 611 -2.74 7.39 -17.90
C ILE A 611 -2.51 8.09 -16.56
N GLU A 612 -3.27 7.64 -15.56
CA GLU A 612 -3.01 7.94 -14.17
C GLU A 612 -1.99 6.92 -13.63
N THR A 613 -0.74 7.34 -13.57
CA THR A 613 0.38 6.49 -13.16
C THR A 613 0.39 6.23 -11.65
N HIS A 614 1.09 5.18 -11.24
CA HIS A 614 1.49 5.02 -9.85
C HIS A 614 2.37 6.20 -9.42
N GLY A 615 3.37 6.56 -10.21
CA GLY A 615 3.98 7.90 -10.24
C GLY A 615 4.33 8.46 -8.86
N THR A 616 5.26 7.82 -8.16
CA THR A 616 5.60 8.13 -6.77
C THR A 616 6.59 9.29 -6.64
N GLY A 617 7.24 9.72 -7.73
CA GLY A 617 8.31 10.70 -7.64
C GLY A 617 9.60 10.09 -7.09
N THR A 618 9.80 8.78 -7.32
CA THR A 618 11.02 8.09 -6.89
C THR A 618 12.01 7.99 -8.05
N LYS A 619 13.30 8.15 -7.72
CA LYS A 619 14.40 8.15 -8.70
C LYS A 619 14.52 6.87 -9.56
N LEU A 620 14.05 5.75 -9.02
CA LEU A 620 14.07 4.44 -9.69
C LEU A 620 12.69 4.04 -10.23
N GLY A 621 11.61 4.29 -9.48
CA GLY A 621 10.28 3.82 -9.84
C GLY A 621 9.69 4.55 -11.05
N ASP A 622 9.81 5.87 -11.13
CA ASP A 622 9.21 6.64 -12.22
C ASP A 622 9.76 6.23 -13.61
N PRO A 623 11.09 6.10 -13.84
CA PRO A 623 11.61 5.61 -15.12
C PRO A 623 11.18 4.18 -15.46
N ILE A 624 11.05 3.30 -14.45
CA ILE A 624 10.64 1.90 -14.65
C ILE A 624 9.19 1.82 -15.15
N GLU A 625 8.30 2.58 -14.52
CA GLU A 625 6.89 2.65 -14.94
C GLU A 625 6.73 3.25 -16.34
N LEU A 626 7.47 4.33 -16.63
CA LEU A 626 7.44 4.96 -17.95
C LEU A 626 7.95 4.03 -19.05
N GLU A 627 9.03 3.29 -18.79
CA GLU A 627 9.62 2.36 -19.77
C GLU A 627 8.70 1.17 -20.04
N ALA A 628 8.06 0.62 -19.00
CA ALA A 628 7.10 -0.47 -19.14
C ALA A 628 5.93 -0.07 -20.04
N LEU A 629 5.27 1.06 -19.70
CA LEU A 629 4.18 1.63 -20.48
C LEU A 629 4.59 1.92 -21.93
N ALA A 630 5.78 2.50 -22.12
CA ALA A 630 6.24 2.89 -23.45
C ALA A 630 6.52 1.66 -24.31
N THR A 631 7.08 0.61 -23.73
CA THR A 631 7.33 -0.67 -24.41
C THR A 631 6.02 -1.26 -24.90
N VAL A 632 5.03 -1.43 -24.02
CA VAL A 632 3.74 -2.04 -24.37
C VAL A 632 2.97 -1.22 -25.41
N PHE A 633 3.02 0.11 -25.33
CA PHE A 633 2.36 0.96 -26.31
C PHE A 633 3.07 0.92 -27.68
N LYS A 634 4.41 0.96 -27.71
CA LYS A 634 5.21 0.93 -28.95
C LYS A 634 5.07 -0.39 -29.71
N GLU A 635 4.75 -1.49 -29.03
CA GLU A 635 4.43 -2.78 -29.67
C GLU A 635 3.20 -2.68 -30.61
N LYS A 636 2.27 -1.75 -30.34
CA LYS A 636 1.00 -1.66 -31.08
C LYS A 636 0.82 -0.34 -31.85
N THR A 637 1.58 0.70 -31.56
CA THR A 637 1.48 1.99 -32.27
C THR A 637 2.82 2.72 -32.40
N ILE A 638 2.96 3.45 -33.51
CA ILE A 638 4.09 4.36 -33.76
C ILE A 638 3.78 5.82 -33.42
N LYS A 639 2.54 6.12 -32.98
CA LYS A 639 2.14 7.48 -32.63
C LYS A 639 2.92 7.96 -31.40
N LYS A 640 3.31 9.23 -31.45
CA LYS A 640 4.07 9.90 -30.40
C LYS A 640 3.24 11.03 -29.80
N ASN A 641 3.50 11.37 -28.53
CA ASN A 641 2.93 12.53 -27.82
C ASN A 641 1.40 12.68 -27.95
N TYR A 642 0.63 11.59 -27.86
CA TYR A 642 -0.84 11.63 -27.94
C TYR A 642 -1.53 11.26 -26.63
N CYS A 643 -0.86 10.56 -25.73
CA CYS A 643 -1.42 10.10 -24.47
C CYS A 643 -0.85 10.93 -23.30
N GLY A 644 -1.72 11.57 -22.53
CA GLY A 644 -1.33 12.40 -21.39
C GLY A 644 -0.98 11.55 -20.18
N LEU A 645 0.06 11.93 -19.43
CA LEU A 645 0.42 11.33 -18.15
C LEU A 645 0.12 12.27 -16.99
N GLY A 646 -0.29 11.70 -15.86
CA GLY A 646 -0.39 12.40 -14.59
C GLY A 646 -0.26 11.47 -13.39
N SER A 647 -0.09 12.09 -12.22
CA SER A 647 -0.22 11.43 -10.92
C SER A 647 -0.81 12.40 -9.90
N VAL A 648 -1.91 11.99 -9.27
CA VAL A 648 -2.57 12.77 -8.21
C VAL A 648 -1.71 12.88 -6.96
N LYS A 649 -0.69 12.03 -6.81
CA LYS A 649 0.25 12.11 -5.68
C LYS A 649 0.99 13.44 -5.65
N SER A 650 1.12 14.12 -6.80
CA SER A 650 1.69 15.47 -6.88
C SER A 650 0.80 16.54 -6.21
N ASN A 651 -0.51 16.29 -6.07
CA ASN A 651 -1.47 17.17 -5.41
C ASN A 651 -1.64 16.83 -3.93
N ILE A 652 -1.88 15.55 -3.62
CA ILE A 652 -2.37 15.10 -2.30
C ILE A 652 -1.38 14.20 -1.55
N GLY A 653 -0.20 13.97 -2.11
CA GLY A 653 0.76 13.02 -1.56
C GLY A 653 0.37 11.57 -1.81
N HIS A 654 1.18 10.65 -1.30
CA HIS A 654 0.94 9.24 -1.43
C HIS A 654 -0.05 8.73 -0.37
N THR A 655 -1.31 8.57 -0.77
CA THR A 655 -2.40 8.05 0.10
C THR A 655 -2.39 6.53 0.29
N THR A 656 -1.22 5.89 0.20
CA THR A 656 -0.96 4.45 0.38
C THR A 656 -2.09 3.53 -0.09
N SER A 657 -2.88 2.94 0.81
CA SER A 657 -3.93 1.98 0.48
C SER A 657 -5.13 2.59 -0.24
N ALA A 658 -5.33 3.92 -0.15
CA ALA A 658 -6.34 4.68 -0.88
C ALA A 658 -5.84 5.26 -2.21
N ALA A 659 -4.57 5.07 -2.58
CA ALA A 659 -3.97 5.70 -3.76
C ALA A 659 -4.66 5.32 -5.09
N GLY A 660 -5.04 4.05 -5.25
CA GLY A 660 -5.69 3.58 -6.46
C GLY A 660 -7.10 4.14 -6.65
N VAL A 661 -7.90 4.24 -5.57
CA VAL A 661 -9.25 4.82 -5.63
C VAL A 661 -9.22 6.33 -5.82
N ALA A 662 -8.23 7.03 -5.24
CA ALA A 662 -8.01 8.46 -5.48
C ALA A 662 -7.71 8.77 -6.95
N GLY A 663 -6.83 7.97 -7.57
CA GLY A 663 -6.52 8.05 -8.99
C GLY A 663 -7.72 7.72 -9.88
N LEU A 664 -8.49 6.66 -9.55
CA LEU A 664 -9.71 6.31 -10.27
C LEU A 664 -10.75 7.44 -10.23
N GLN A 665 -11.01 8.02 -9.06
CA GLN A 665 -11.98 9.11 -8.92
C GLN A 665 -11.52 10.37 -9.67
N LYS A 666 -10.22 10.69 -9.68
CA LYS A 666 -9.66 11.76 -10.54
C LYS A 666 -9.96 11.49 -12.02
N VAL A 667 -9.74 10.26 -12.50
CA VAL A 667 -10.02 9.89 -13.90
C VAL A 667 -11.50 10.03 -14.22
N LEU A 668 -12.39 9.55 -13.35
CA LEU A 668 -13.85 9.65 -13.55
C LEU A 668 -14.33 11.10 -13.58
N LEU A 669 -13.87 11.94 -12.65
CA LEU A 669 -14.17 13.38 -12.65
C LEU A 669 -13.61 14.06 -13.92
N SER A 670 -12.42 13.66 -14.36
CA SER A 670 -11.82 14.17 -15.61
C SER A 670 -12.63 13.78 -16.85
N MET A 671 -13.22 12.57 -16.87
CA MET A 671 -14.14 12.14 -17.93
C MET A 671 -15.45 12.93 -17.90
N GLN A 672 -16.06 13.05 -16.71
CA GLN A 672 -17.31 13.78 -16.48
C GLN A 672 -17.20 15.23 -16.96
N HIS A 673 -16.15 15.94 -16.53
CA HIS A 673 -15.91 17.33 -16.93
C HIS A 673 -15.13 17.47 -18.25
N ARG A 674 -14.83 16.35 -18.93
CA ARG A 674 -14.09 16.30 -20.20
C ARG A 674 -12.82 17.14 -20.19
N THR A 675 -12.09 17.11 -19.07
CA THR A 675 -10.97 17.99 -18.77
C THR A 675 -9.83 17.19 -18.15
N LEU A 676 -8.62 17.32 -18.69
CA LEU A 676 -7.39 16.85 -18.05
C LEU A 676 -6.85 17.91 -17.09
N VAL A 677 -6.48 17.49 -15.89
CA VAL A 677 -5.99 18.36 -14.80
C VAL A 677 -4.46 18.32 -14.71
N PRO A 678 -3.81 19.42 -14.28
CA PRO A 678 -2.36 19.48 -14.19
C PRO A 678 -1.77 18.47 -13.21
N THR A 679 -0.67 17.82 -13.59
CA THR A 679 0.26 17.13 -12.68
C THR A 679 1.31 18.13 -12.20
N LEU A 680 1.54 18.20 -10.90
CA LEU A 680 2.36 19.23 -10.27
C LEU A 680 3.83 18.81 -10.17
N ASN A 681 4.68 19.76 -9.75
CA ASN A 681 6.08 19.54 -9.39
C ASN A 681 7.01 19.06 -10.53
N VAL A 682 6.65 19.34 -11.78
CA VAL A 682 7.48 19.01 -12.96
C VAL A 682 8.12 20.27 -13.56
N THR A 683 9.36 20.54 -13.16
CA THR A 683 10.19 21.61 -13.71
C THR A 683 10.91 21.14 -14.97
N SER A 684 11.57 19.98 -14.89
CA SER A 684 12.33 19.37 -16.00
C SER A 684 12.03 17.89 -16.10
N GLU A 685 11.79 17.41 -17.32
CA GLU A 685 11.50 16.00 -17.58
C GLU A 685 12.67 15.11 -17.15
N ASN A 686 12.34 13.97 -16.54
CA ASN A 686 13.33 13.00 -16.12
C ASN A 686 14.17 12.52 -17.30
N LYS A 687 15.48 12.79 -17.27
CA LYS A 687 16.39 12.51 -18.40
C LYS A 687 16.61 11.02 -18.67
N ARG A 688 16.14 10.16 -17.78
CA ARG A 688 16.25 8.70 -17.89
C ARG A 688 15.17 8.09 -18.79
N PHE A 689 14.20 8.90 -19.23
CA PHE A 689 13.14 8.47 -20.15
C PHE A 689 13.04 9.41 -21.36
N ASP A 690 12.89 8.84 -22.55
CA ASP A 690 12.78 9.60 -23.81
C ASP A 690 11.32 9.94 -24.13
N PHE A 691 10.82 11.02 -23.51
CA PHE A 691 9.46 11.53 -23.78
C PHE A 691 9.26 11.89 -25.26
N LYS A 692 10.27 12.50 -25.90
CA LYS A 692 10.19 12.99 -27.29
C LYS A 692 9.84 11.89 -28.28
N ASN A 693 10.38 10.69 -28.09
CA ASN A 693 10.10 9.54 -28.94
C ASN A 693 9.07 8.56 -28.36
N SER A 694 8.41 8.91 -27.26
CA SER A 694 7.38 8.09 -26.64
C SER A 694 5.95 8.45 -27.11
N PRO A 695 4.97 7.57 -26.88
CA PRO A 695 3.55 7.88 -26.99
C PRO A 695 3.06 9.01 -26.07
N PHE A 696 3.84 9.36 -25.04
CA PHE A 696 3.38 10.07 -23.86
C PHE A 696 3.87 11.51 -23.79
N TYR A 697 3.04 12.37 -23.20
CA TYR A 697 3.43 13.71 -22.76
C TYR A 697 2.94 13.94 -21.33
N ILE A 698 3.66 14.75 -20.56
CA ILE A 698 3.26 15.11 -19.19
C ILE A 698 2.17 16.19 -19.24
N ASN A 699 1.00 15.96 -18.65
CA ASN A 699 -0.06 16.96 -18.62
C ASN A 699 0.17 18.00 -17.51
N ARG A 700 0.89 19.08 -17.82
CA ARG A 700 1.29 20.12 -16.83
C ARG A 700 0.25 21.23 -16.63
N GLU A 701 -0.77 21.29 -17.46
CA GLU A 701 -1.77 22.35 -17.44
C GLU A 701 -3.19 21.78 -17.58
N LYS A 702 -4.18 22.58 -17.18
CA LYS A 702 -5.59 22.25 -17.43
C LYS A 702 -5.85 22.27 -18.93
N ARG A 703 -6.42 21.19 -19.47
CA ARG A 703 -6.73 21.05 -20.90
C ARG A 703 -8.08 20.41 -21.13
N ILE A 704 -8.75 20.77 -22.21
CA ILE A 704 -9.92 20.03 -22.67
C ILE A 704 -9.46 18.63 -23.09
N TRP A 705 -10.08 17.59 -22.55
CA TRP A 705 -9.83 16.22 -22.95
C TRP A 705 -10.57 15.94 -24.25
N SER A 706 -9.99 16.33 -25.37
CA SER A 706 -10.59 16.17 -26.69
C SER A 706 -10.38 14.77 -27.26
N VAL A 707 -11.45 14.14 -27.75
CA VAL A 707 -11.44 12.90 -28.52
C VAL A 707 -12.29 13.09 -29.78
N PRO A 708 -12.07 12.31 -30.86
CA PRO A 708 -12.92 12.36 -32.05
C PRO A 708 -14.42 12.18 -31.70
N PRO A 709 -15.34 12.88 -32.39
CA PRO A 709 -16.77 12.73 -32.15
C PRO A 709 -17.21 11.27 -32.23
N GLY A 710 -18.01 10.83 -31.26
CA GLY A 710 -18.52 9.45 -31.18
C GLY A 710 -17.52 8.42 -30.65
N THR A 711 -16.30 8.83 -30.27
CA THR A 711 -15.35 7.94 -29.58
C THR A 711 -15.33 8.25 -28.08
N PRO A 712 -15.39 7.23 -27.20
CA PRO A 712 -15.34 7.47 -25.76
C PRO A 712 -13.90 7.76 -25.32
N ARG A 713 -13.74 8.63 -24.31
CA ARG A 713 -12.45 8.80 -23.64
C ARG A 713 -12.07 7.50 -22.93
N ARG A 714 -10.82 7.09 -23.06
CA ARG A 714 -10.26 5.95 -22.32
C ARG A 714 -9.02 6.38 -21.57
N ALA A 715 -8.93 5.90 -20.34
CA ALA A 715 -7.75 6.08 -19.51
C ALA A 715 -7.33 4.77 -18.86
N ALA A 716 -6.02 4.65 -18.64
CA ALA A 716 -5.45 3.59 -17.85
C ALA A 716 -5.02 4.12 -16.48
N LEU A 717 -4.92 3.22 -15.51
CA LEU A 717 -4.61 3.52 -14.11
C LEU A 717 -3.71 2.42 -13.56
N SER A 718 -2.57 2.79 -12.97
CA SER A 718 -1.58 1.88 -12.38
C SER A 718 -1.42 2.11 -10.88
N SER A 719 -1.29 1.03 -10.10
CA SER A 719 -0.84 1.12 -8.71
C SER A 719 0.01 -0.07 -8.32
N PHE A 720 1.19 0.19 -7.77
CA PHE A 720 2.21 -0.81 -7.45
C PHE A 720 2.49 -0.81 -5.95
N GLY A 721 2.41 -1.97 -5.30
CA GLY A 721 2.71 -2.11 -3.87
C GLY A 721 4.20 -2.31 -3.65
N PHE A 722 4.77 -1.76 -2.57
CA PHE A 722 6.17 -2.00 -2.22
C PHE A 722 6.49 -3.47 -1.88
N SER A 723 5.46 -4.32 -1.73
CA SER A 723 5.58 -5.77 -1.60
C SER A 723 5.63 -6.51 -2.94
N GLY A 724 5.67 -5.79 -4.06
CA GLY A 724 5.70 -6.33 -5.42
C GLY A 724 4.34 -6.65 -6.05
N THR A 725 3.22 -6.50 -5.33
CA THR A 725 1.89 -6.73 -5.94
C THR A 725 1.47 -5.54 -6.78
N ASN A 726 1.31 -5.76 -8.07
CA ASN A 726 0.92 -4.72 -9.03
C ASN A 726 -0.55 -4.84 -9.43
N ALA A 727 -1.18 -3.70 -9.73
CA ALA A 727 -2.52 -3.63 -10.28
C ALA A 727 -2.59 -2.60 -11.41
N HIS A 728 -3.32 -2.93 -12.47
CA HIS A 728 -3.55 -2.04 -13.61
C HIS A 728 -5.00 -2.18 -14.09
N MET A 729 -5.59 -1.07 -14.55
CA MET A 729 -7.00 -0.98 -14.92
C MET A 729 -7.20 -0.03 -16.11
N VAL A 730 -8.15 -0.33 -16.98
CA VAL A 730 -8.60 0.55 -18.05
C VAL A 730 -10.06 0.91 -17.85
N VAL A 731 -10.36 2.20 -17.90
CA VAL A 731 -11.69 2.80 -17.75
C VAL A 731 -12.07 3.55 -19.02
N GLU A 732 -13.35 3.51 -19.37
CA GLU A 732 -13.96 4.15 -20.53
C GLU A 732 -15.10 5.07 -20.10
N GLU A 733 -15.20 6.24 -20.74
CA GLU A 733 -16.33 7.16 -20.61
C GLU A 733 -17.63 6.45 -21.02
N TYR A 734 -18.64 6.51 -20.16
CA TYR A 734 -19.95 5.98 -20.49
C TYR A 734 -20.70 6.97 -21.41
N LEU A 735 -20.93 6.56 -22.65
CA LEU A 735 -21.79 7.29 -23.58
C LEU A 735 -23.21 6.73 -23.48
N PRO A 736 -24.18 7.45 -22.88
CA PRO A 736 -25.55 6.97 -22.82
C PRO A 736 -26.11 6.81 -24.24
N PRO A 737 -26.97 5.82 -24.50
CA PRO A 737 -27.75 5.79 -25.73
C PRO A 737 -28.47 7.12 -25.89
N ALA A 738 -28.60 7.64 -27.12
CA ALA A 738 -29.34 8.87 -27.39
C ALA A 738 -30.70 8.79 -26.68
N GLU A 739 -30.91 9.66 -25.70
CA GLU A 739 -32.09 9.62 -24.83
C GLU A 739 -33.35 9.54 -25.71
N GLN A 740 -34.22 8.58 -25.42
CA GLN A 740 -35.65 8.85 -25.62
C GLN A 740 -35.96 9.96 -24.61
N THR A 741 -35.89 11.20 -25.08
CA THR A 741 -36.28 12.37 -24.29
C THR A 741 -37.68 12.10 -23.75
N ILE A 742 -37.76 11.78 -22.45
CA ILE A 742 -39.04 11.85 -21.76
C ILE A 742 -39.49 13.30 -21.96
N PRO A 743 -40.67 13.56 -22.55
CA PRO A 743 -41.10 14.92 -22.82
C PRO A 743 -40.97 15.74 -21.53
N SER A 744 -40.21 16.84 -21.56
CA SER A 744 -40.12 17.73 -20.42
C SER A 744 -41.53 18.19 -20.11
N ARG A 745 -42.12 17.66 -19.03
CA ARG A 745 -43.44 18.11 -18.60
C ARG A 745 -43.21 19.44 -17.90
N GLN A 746 -43.17 20.52 -18.69
CA GLN A 746 -42.94 21.89 -18.21
C GLN A 746 -43.95 22.35 -17.15
N ASP A 747 -45.05 21.60 -16.94
CA ASP A 747 -46.08 21.85 -15.92
C ASP A 747 -46.26 20.69 -14.92
N ALA A 748 -45.32 19.73 -14.83
CA ALA A 748 -45.45 18.65 -13.85
C ALA A 748 -45.05 19.12 -12.44
N THR A 749 -45.94 18.84 -11.47
CA THR A 749 -45.66 19.03 -10.05
C THR A 749 -44.98 17.79 -9.47
N PHE A 750 -43.92 17.99 -8.69
CA PHE A 750 -43.12 16.95 -8.04
C PHE A 750 -43.12 17.12 -6.52
N ILE A 751 -42.97 15.98 -5.83
CA ILE A 751 -42.71 15.94 -4.39
C ILE A 751 -41.20 15.76 -4.20
N VAL A 752 -40.57 16.66 -3.45
CA VAL A 752 -39.15 16.57 -3.10
C VAL A 752 -39.05 16.29 -1.60
N PRO A 753 -38.80 15.03 -1.18
CA PRO A 753 -38.64 14.69 0.22
C PRO A 753 -37.19 14.84 0.68
N LEU A 754 -37.00 15.29 1.92
CA LEU A 754 -35.75 15.26 2.67
C LEU A 754 -36.02 14.66 4.04
N SER A 755 -35.07 13.88 4.55
CA SER A 755 -35.13 13.41 5.93
C SER A 755 -33.77 13.24 6.56
N ALA A 756 -33.72 13.27 7.90
CA ALA A 756 -32.52 13.00 8.68
C ALA A 756 -32.85 12.42 10.07
N ARG A 757 -31.85 11.89 10.77
CA ARG A 757 -32.00 11.42 12.17
C ARG A 757 -32.30 12.57 13.15
N THR A 758 -31.81 13.78 12.87
CA THR A 758 -32.03 14.96 13.74
C THR A 758 -32.37 16.21 12.92
N ALA A 759 -32.99 17.19 13.58
CA ALA A 759 -33.37 18.45 12.97
C ALA A 759 -32.14 19.27 12.50
N GLY A 760 -31.00 19.14 13.20
CA GLY A 760 -29.74 19.77 12.79
C GLY A 760 -29.24 19.22 11.46
N GLN A 761 -29.17 17.90 11.34
CA GLN A 761 -28.77 17.25 10.08
C GLN A 761 -29.77 17.47 8.94
N LEU A 762 -31.07 17.57 9.24
CA LEU A 762 -32.08 17.91 8.22
C LEU A 762 -31.83 19.30 7.62
N ARG A 763 -31.44 20.27 8.47
CA ARG A 763 -31.10 21.63 8.03
C ARG A 763 -29.83 21.66 7.20
N GLU A 764 -28.78 20.93 7.60
CA GLU A 764 -27.57 20.80 6.78
C GLU A 764 -27.87 20.12 5.44
N ARG A 765 -28.69 19.07 5.42
CA ARG A 765 -29.09 18.38 4.18
C ARG A 765 -29.82 19.30 3.21
N ALA A 766 -30.65 20.21 3.72
CA ALA A 766 -31.31 21.23 2.92
C ALA A 766 -30.31 22.26 2.35
N ARG A 767 -29.29 22.66 3.13
CA ARG A 767 -28.21 23.53 2.64
C ARG A 767 -27.36 22.85 1.58
N ASP A 768 -26.93 21.62 1.82
CA ASP A 768 -26.11 20.85 0.86
C ASP A 768 -26.83 20.70 -0.49
N LEU A 769 -28.16 20.46 -0.47
CA LEU A 769 -28.96 20.40 -1.69
C LEU A 769 -29.07 21.76 -2.37
N LEU A 770 -29.25 22.84 -1.62
CA LEU A 770 -29.31 24.20 -2.15
C LEU A 770 -27.99 24.60 -2.81
N ASP A 771 -26.87 24.36 -2.12
CA ASP A 771 -25.51 24.65 -2.62
C ASP A 771 -25.22 23.84 -3.88
N PHE A 772 -25.62 22.56 -3.91
CA PHE A 772 -25.52 21.72 -5.11
C PHE A 772 -26.30 22.32 -6.29
N ILE A 773 -27.55 22.71 -6.09
CA ILE A 773 -28.37 23.31 -7.16
C ILE A 773 -27.71 24.59 -7.70
N TYR A 774 -27.18 25.45 -6.81
CA TYR A 774 -26.49 26.66 -7.23
C TYR A 774 -25.23 26.37 -8.06
N THR A 775 -24.44 25.38 -7.67
CA THR A 775 -23.25 24.97 -8.43
C THR A 775 -23.62 24.42 -9.81
N GLU A 776 -24.63 23.58 -9.89
CA GLU A 776 -25.10 23.00 -11.17
C GLU A 776 -25.67 24.05 -12.12
N GLN A 777 -26.32 25.09 -11.59
CA GLN A 777 -26.88 26.20 -12.39
C GLN A 777 -25.82 27.21 -12.88
N GLN A 778 -24.54 27.11 -12.50
CA GLN A 778 -23.55 28.10 -12.92
C GLN A 778 -23.24 28.04 -14.43
N PRO A 779 -23.24 29.20 -15.14
CA PRO A 779 -23.05 29.25 -16.59
C PRO A 779 -21.68 28.74 -17.09
N ASN A 780 -20.69 28.64 -16.20
CA ASN A 780 -19.33 28.16 -16.50
C ASN A 780 -19.10 26.67 -16.18
N ASN A 781 -20.12 25.93 -15.73
CA ASN A 781 -19.99 24.49 -15.52
C ASN A 781 -19.80 23.80 -16.88
N PRO A 782 -18.68 23.08 -17.15
CA PRO A 782 -18.46 22.37 -18.40
C PRO A 782 -19.52 21.30 -18.72
N GLU A 783 -20.32 20.89 -17.73
CA GLU A 783 -21.48 20.02 -17.89
C GLU A 783 -22.66 20.69 -18.64
N ASN A 784 -22.67 22.04 -18.71
CA ASN A 784 -23.66 22.85 -19.44
C ASN A 784 -23.46 22.83 -20.96
N GLY A 785 -23.34 21.63 -21.53
CA GLY A 785 -23.93 21.39 -22.85
C GLY A 785 -25.46 21.56 -22.80
N GLN A 786 -25.94 22.78 -22.56
CA GLN A 786 -27.31 23.26 -22.77
C GLN A 786 -28.48 22.56 -22.03
N LYS A 787 -28.28 21.71 -21.02
CA LYS A 787 -29.42 21.06 -20.33
C LYS A 787 -29.55 21.50 -18.86
N PRO A 788 -30.65 22.18 -18.49
CA PRO A 788 -30.90 22.55 -17.09
C PRO A 788 -31.09 21.30 -16.22
N LEU A 789 -30.80 21.41 -14.91
CA LEU A 789 -30.99 20.35 -13.92
C LEU A 789 -32.40 19.76 -14.01
N ASP A 790 -32.52 18.44 -14.17
CA ASP A 790 -33.80 17.77 -14.30
C ASP A 790 -34.46 17.54 -12.93
N LEU A 791 -35.46 18.37 -12.61
CA LEU A 791 -36.24 18.29 -11.37
C LEU A 791 -36.89 16.91 -11.17
N ALA A 792 -37.29 16.22 -12.24
CA ALA A 792 -37.90 14.90 -12.13
C ALA A 792 -36.91 13.86 -11.58
N SER A 793 -35.68 13.90 -12.08
CA SER A 793 -34.58 13.04 -11.61
C SER A 793 -34.12 13.40 -10.18
N VAL A 794 -34.10 14.69 -9.83
CA VAL A 794 -33.84 15.13 -8.43
C VAL A 794 -34.89 14.57 -7.47
N ALA A 795 -36.17 14.79 -7.77
CA ALA A 795 -37.28 14.31 -6.95
C ALA A 795 -37.26 12.79 -6.83
N TYR A 796 -37.11 12.08 -7.94
CA TYR A 796 -37.09 10.62 -7.96
C TYR A 796 -35.92 10.04 -7.16
N THR A 797 -34.72 10.61 -7.29
CA THR A 797 -33.54 10.17 -6.52
C THR A 797 -33.75 10.35 -5.02
N LEU A 798 -34.31 11.47 -4.58
CA LEU A 798 -34.58 11.73 -3.17
C LEU A 798 -35.72 10.86 -2.60
N GLN A 799 -36.66 10.45 -3.44
CA GLN A 799 -37.77 9.58 -3.06
C GLN A 799 -37.37 8.11 -2.88
N ILE A 800 -36.69 7.53 -3.88
CA ILE A 800 -36.39 6.08 -3.88
C ILE A 800 -34.96 5.76 -3.42
N GLY A 801 -34.05 6.71 -3.58
CA GLY A 801 -32.61 6.53 -3.35
C GLY A 801 -32.13 6.99 -1.98
N ARG A 802 -33.04 7.35 -1.06
CA ARG A 802 -32.72 7.79 0.31
C ARG A 802 -33.58 7.06 1.34
N GLU A 803 -33.03 6.83 2.53
CA GLU A 803 -33.82 6.34 3.67
C GLU A 803 -34.78 7.43 4.16
N ALA A 804 -36.02 7.06 4.49
CA ALA A 804 -36.98 7.96 5.10
C ALA A 804 -36.84 7.95 6.64
N MET A 805 -36.00 8.84 7.16
CA MET A 805 -35.63 8.95 8.59
C MET A 805 -36.71 9.70 9.42
N GLU A 806 -36.40 9.95 10.69
CA GLU A 806 -37.32 10.46 11.71
C GLU A 806 -37.76 11.91 11.48
N GLU A 807 -36.81 12.80 11.21
CA GLU A 807 -37.08 14.21 10.90
C GLU A 807 -37.33 14.33 9.41
N ARG A 808 -38.54 14.73 9.01
CA ARG A 808 -39.00 14.73 7.63
C ARG A 808 -39.42 16.12 7.18
N LEU A 809 -39.00 16.48 5.97
CA LEU A 809 -39.34 17.72 5.28
C LEU A 809 -39.72 17.38 3.84
N GLY A 810 -40.77 18.01 3.33
CA GLY A 810 -41.25 17.77 1.99
C GLY A 810 -41.63 19.06 1.29
N PHE A 811 -41.29 19.17 0.02
CA PHE A 811 -41.66 20.28 -0.84
C PHE A 811 -42.55 19.81 -1.99
N ILE A 812 -43.56 20.58 -2.34
CA ILE A 812 -44.30 20.43 -3.60
C ILE A 812 -43.88 21.56 -4.52
N VAL A 813 -43.26 21.24 -5.64
CA VAL A 813 -42.64 22.21 -6.55
C VAL A 813 -42.91 21.84 -8.01
N ASN A 814 -42.94 22.83 -8.90
CA ASN A 814 -43.03 22.61 -10.36
C ASN A 814 -41.78 23.10 -11.12
N SER A 815 -40.84 23.76 -10.43
CA SER A 815 -39.59 24.23 -11.02
C SER A 815 -38.43 24.15 -10.01
N VAL A 816 -37.20 24.17 -10.52
CA VAL A 816 -35.98 24.23 -9.68
C VAL A 816 -35.93 25.55 -8.91
N ASP A 817 -36.37 26.66 -9.51
CA ASP A 817 -36.39 27.97 -8.85
C ASP A 817 -37.33 27.99 -7.64
N GLN A 818 -38.51 27.37 -7.74
CA GLN A 818 -39.41 27.20 -6.59
C GLN A 818 -38.80 26.33 -5.48
N LEU A 819 -38.01 25.32 -5.85
CA LEU A 819 -37.29 24.49 -4.88
C LEU A 819 -36.22 25.31 -4.15
N VAL A 820 -35.45 26.12 -4.87
CA VAL A 820 -34.44 27.03 -4.32
C VAL A 820 -35.06 28.04 -3.35
N GLU A 821 -36.17 28.67 -3.73
CA GLU A 821 -36.92 29.61 -2.89
C GLU A 821 -37.35 28.96 -1.57
N LYS A 822 -37.99 27.78 -1.65
CA LYS A 822 -38.51 27.08 -0.47
C LYS A 822 -37.41 26.50 0.42
N LEU A 823 -36.31 26.01 -0.16
CA LEU A 823 -35.13 25.57 0.60
C LEU A 823 -34.54 26.76 1.36
N SER A 824 -34.37 27.90 0.70
CA SER A 824 -33.83 29.13 1.30
C SER A 824 -34.70 29.61 2.46
N ALA A 825 -36.01 29.69 2.26
CA ALA A 825 -36.98 30.07 3.30
C ALA A 825 -36.91 29.12 4.52
N TYR A 826 -36.83 27.80 4.29
CA TYR A 826 -36.67 26.82 5.36
C TYR A 826 -35.37 26.99 6.14
N ILE A 827 -34.24 27.21 5.43
CA ILE A 827 -32.92 27.36 6.04
C ILE A 827 -32.87 28.58 6.97
N VAL A 828 -33.47 29.71 6.55
CA VAL A 828 -33.56 30.94 7.35
C VAL A 828 -34.56 30.82 8.51
N GLY A 829 -35.46 29.84 8.47
CA GLY A 829 -36.41 29.54 9.55
C GLY A 829 -37.74 30.29 9.42
N GLU A 830 -38.17 30.56 8.18
CA GLU A 830 -39.51 31.09 7.92
C GLU A 830 -40.59 30.07 8.31
N ASN A 831 -41.67 30.56 8.94
CA ASN A 831 -42.83 29.75 9.31
C ASN A 831 -43.91 29.81 8.23
N ASN A 832 -44.72 28.76 8.10
CA ASN A 832 -45.86 28.68 7.18
C ASN A 832 -45.51 28.87 5.70
N ILE A 833 -44.41 28.27 5.24
CA ILE A 833 -44.02 28.26 3.83
C ILE A 833 -45.06 27.43 3.05
N ASN A 834 -45.70 28.04 2.05
CA ASN A 834 -46.71 27.36 1.24
C ASN A 834 -46.15 26.09 0.59
N ASP A 835 -46.93 25.01 0.64
CA ASP A 835 -46.59 23.73 0.01
C ASP A 835 -45.27 23.12 0.52
N VAL A 836 -44.94 23.41 1.78
CA VAL A 836 -43.85 22.79 2.55
C VAL A 836 -44.44 22.15 3.80
N TYR A 837 -44.05 20.90 4.04
CA TYR A 837 -44.57 20.09 5.14
C TYR A 837 -43.37 19.58 5.95
N GLN A 838 -43.46 19.68 7.26
CA GLN A 838 -42.44 19.20 8.19
C GLN A 838 -43.09 18.37 9.30
N GLY A 839 -42.42 17.31 9.73
CA GLY A 839 -42.89 16.46 10.81
C GLY A 839 -41.76 15.63 11.42
N HIS A 840 -42.00 15.16 12.65
CA HIS A 840 -41.12 14.26 13.38
C HIS A 840 -41.83 12.93 13.61
N VAL A 841 -41.19 11.83 13.21
CA VAL A 841 -41.72 10.47 13.36
C VAL A 841 -41.12 9.83 14.62
N GLN A 842 -41.96 9.58 15.63
CA GLN A 842 -41.52 8.88 16.83
C GLN A 842 -41.46 7.35 16.60
N PRO A 843 -40.50 6.63 17.20
CA PRO A 843 -40.39 5.17 17.10
C PRO A 843 -41.63 4.40 17.56
N SER A 844 -42.44 4.98 18.45
CA SER A 844 -43.69 4.40 18.97
C SER A 844 -44.88 4.51 18.01
N ASN A 845 -44.73 5.11 16.83
CA ASN A 845 -45.77 5.18 15.79
C ASN A 845 -45.86 3.88 14.96
N GLU A 846 -45.71 2.70 15.58
CA GLU A 846 -45.96 1.39 14.93
C GLU A 846 -47.37 1.35 14.30
N GLU A 847 -48.33 2.05 14.90
CA GLU A 847 -49.70 2.20 14.39
C GLU A 847 -49.76 2.75 12.96
N MET A 848 -48.96 3.78 12.61
CA MET A 848 -48.95 4.36 11.25
C MET A 848 -48.30 3.43 10.21
N MET A 849 -47.31 2.62 10.61
CA MET A 849 -46.72 1.59 9.74
C MET A 849 -47.69 0.42 9.50
N ILE A 850 -48.47 0.05 10.52
CA ILE A 850 -49.50 -0.99 10.43
C ILE A 850 -50.66 -0.51 9.56
N ILE A 851 -51.15 0.71 9.77
CA ILE A 851 -52.18 1.35 8.96
C ILE A 851 -51.74 1.45 7.49
N GLY A 852 -50.47 1.76 7.23
CA GLY A 852 -49.95 1.79 5.86
C GLY A 852 -49.91 0.44 5.16
N ARG A 853 -50.00 -0.69 5.87
CA ARG A 853 -50.02 -2.05 5.29
C ARG A 853 -51.43 -2.64 5.17
N ASP A 854 -52.43 -1.94 5.67
CA ASP A 854 -53.83 -2.30 5.50
C ASP A 854 -54.25 -2.15 4.03
N ASP A 855 -54.98 -3.14 3.51
CA ASP A 855 -55.37 -3.20 2.10
C ASP A 855 -56.27 -2.02 1.69
N ASP A 856 -57.19 -1.60 2.57
CA ASP A 856 -58.09 -0.46 2.31
C ASP A 856 -57.30 0.86 2.29
N MET A 857 -56.32 1.00 3.18
CA MET A 857 -55.43 2.17 3.19
C MET A 857 -54.52 2.22 1.96
N GLN A 858 -53.99 1.08 1.51
CA GLN A 858 -53.22 1.01 0.25
C GLN A 858 -54.08 1.41 -0.96
N GLU A 859 -55.33 0.94 -1.02
CA GLU A 859 -56.25 1.35 -2.08
C GLU A 859 -56.55 2.87 -2.04
N ALA A 860 -56.67 3.43 -0.83
CA ALA A 860 -56.84 4.87 -0.64
C ALA A 860 -55.62 5.68 -1.09
N ILE A 861 -54.40 5.21 -0.77
CA ILE A 861 -53.13 5.80 -1.21
C ILE A 861 -53.05 5.76 -2.74
N ASP A 862 -53.35 4.62 -3.37
CA ASP A 862 -53.33 4.46 -4.83
C ASP A 862 -54.33 5.41 -5.51
N LYS A 863 -55.53 5.58 -4.92
CA LYS A 863 -56.51 6.58 -5.37
C LYS A 863 -56.00 8.02 -5.20
N TRP A 864 -55.23 8.33 -4.15
CA TRP A 864 -54.65 9.67 -3.95
C TRP A 864 -53.50 9.94 -4.92
N ILE A 865 -52.68 8.94 -5.22
CA ILE A 865 -51.62 9.00 -6.23
C ILE A 865 -52.24 9.24 -7.61
N ALA A 866 -53.23 8.43 -8.02
CA ALA A 866 -53.90 8.57 -9.31
C ALA A 866 -54.59 9.94 -9.47
N ARG A 867 -55.11 10.51 -8.38
CA ARG A 867 -55.74 11.84 -8.35
C ARG A 867 -54.76 12.99 -8.09
N LYS A 868 -53.44 12.73 -8.03
CA LYS A 868 -52.39 13.71 -7.75
C LYS A 868 -52.62 14.55 -6.49
N LYS A 869 -53.12 13.92 -5.41
CA LYS A 869 -53.33 14.59 -4.11
C LYS A 869 -52.02 14.72 -3.31
N PHE A 870 -51.04 15.42 -3.89
CA PHE A 870 -49.69 15.52 -3.36
C PHE A 870 -49.62 16.14 -1.95
N SER A 871 -50.40 17.18 -1.67
CA SER A 871 -50.52 17.78 -0.33
C SER A 871 -50.89 16.74 0.74
N LYS A 872 -51.87 15.87 0.46
CA LYS A 872 -52.30 14.83 1.39
C LYS A 872 -51.25 13.73 1.56
N LEU A 873 -50.64 13.29 0.45
CA LEU A 873 -49.59 12.27 0.50
C LEU A 873 -48.38 12.75 1.30
N LEU A 874 -47.97 14.00 1.08
CA LEU A 874 -46.81 14.58 1.74
C LEU A 874 -47.05 14.86 3.22
N ASP A 875 -48.23 15.39 3.58
CA ASP A 875 -48.63 15.56 4.99
C ASP A 875 -48.61 14.25 5.77
N LEU A 876 -49.08 13.14 5.16
CA LEU A 876 -49.02 11.83 5.79
C LEU A 876 -47.60 11.27 5.84
N TRP A 877 -46.80 11.50 4.79
CA TRP A 877 -45.41 11.04 4.76
C TRP A 877 -44.55 11.67 5.85
N VAL A 878 -44.68 12.99 6.08
CA VAL A 878 -43.92 13.66 7.16
C VAL A 878 -44.37 13.23 8.56
N LYS A 879 -45.57 12.63 8.68
CA LYS A 879 -46.11 12.03 9.91
C LYS A 879 -45.76 10.54 10.09
N GLY A 880 -45.05 9.95 9.12
CA GLY A 880 -44.51 8.59 9.22
C GLY A 880 -45.15 7.55 8.30
N LEU A 881 -46.16 7.91 7.49
CA LEU A 881 -46.69 6.98 6.50
C LEU A 881 -45.63 6.71 5.42
N ASN A 882 -45.33 5.44 5.19
CA ASN A 882 -44.46 5.03 4.09
C ASN A 882 -45.31 4.41 2.97
N PHE A 883 -45.02 4.77 1.72
CA PHE A 883 -45.67 4.22 0.54
C PHE A 883 -44.65 4.13 -0.61
N ASP A 884 -44.99 3.37 -1.65
CA ASP A 884 -44.11 3.17 -2.79
C ASP A 884 -44.14 4.38 -3.75
N TRP A 885 -43.07 5.19 -3.70
CA TRP A 885 -42.88 6.32 -4.59
C TRP A 885 -42.85 5.93 -6.08
N ASN A 886 -42.50 4.68 -6.42
CA ASN A 886 -42.53 4.24 -7.81
C ASN A 886 -43.92 4.37 -8.43
N LYS A 887 -45.00 4.24 -7.64
CA LYS A 887 -46.38 4.39 -8.13
C LYS A 887 -46.71 5.82 -8.58
N LEU A 888 -45.92 6.83 -8.21
CA LEU A 888 -46.05 8.19 -8.75
C LEU A 888 -45.66 8.28 -10.23
N TYR A 889 -44.87 7.31 -10.70
CA TYR A 889 -44.36 7.22 -12.05
C TYR A 889 -45.05 6.03 -12.71
N ALA A 890 -45.58 6.22 -13.91
CA ALA A 890 -46.10 5.11 -14.70
C ALA A 890 -44.91 4.28 -15.23
N ASP A 891 -45.00 3.73 -16.45
CA ASP A 891 -43.93 2.90 -16.99
C ASP A 891 -42.61 3.65 -17.24
N ALA A 892 -42.66 4.98 -17.37
CA ALA A 892 -41.47 5.82 -17.59
C ALA A 892 -40.97 6.43 -16.27
N LYS A 893 -39.95 5.81 -15.68
CA LYS A 893 -39.29 6.27 -14.45
C LYS A 893 -38.11 7.21 -14.78
N PRO A 894 -37.95 8.35 -14.07
CA PRO A 894 -36.76 9.18 -14.21
C PRO A 894 -35.48 8.40 -13.87
N ARG A 895 -34.33 8.91 -14.31
CA ARG A 895 -33.04 8.35 -13.96
C ARG A 895 -32.64 8.81 -12.56
N ARG A 896 -31.92 7.97 -11.82
CA ARG A 896 -31.22 8.44 -10.62
C ARG A 896 -30.02 9.30 -11.02
N ILE A 897 -29.71 10.30 -10.21
CA ILE A 897 -28.57 11.22 -10.43
C ILE A 897 -27.74 11.32 -9.15
N SER A 898 -26.48 11.76 -9.28
CA SER A 898 -25.68 12.13 -8.12
C SER A 898 -26.31 13.33 -7.41
N LEU A 899 -26.48 13.21 -6.10
CA LEU A 899 -26.94 14.26 -5.20
C LEU A 899 -26.12 14.19 -3.91
N PRO A 900 -26.00 15.30 -3.15
CA PRO A 900 -25.31 15.29 -1.87
C PRO A 900 -25.73 14.11 -0.96
N GLY A 901 -24.72 13.46 -0.39
CA GLY A 901 -24.90 12.38 0.59
C GLY A 901 -25.23 12.92 1.98
N TYR A 902 -25.39 12.02 2.95
CA TYR A 902 -25.78 12.38 4.31
C TYR A 902 -24.71 13.26 5.03
N PRO A 903 -25.13 14.38 5.65
CA PRO A 903 -24.26 15.23 6.45
C PRO A 903 -24.12 14.69 7.87
N PHE A 904 -23.24 13.71 8.09
CA PHE A 904 -23.00 13.13 9.41
C PHE A 904 -22.68 14.17 10.49
N ALA A 905 -23.13 13.92 11.71
CA ALA A 905 -22.71 14.71 12.87
C ALA A 905 -21.19 14.66 13.05
N LYS A 906 -20.59 15.80 13.37
CA LYS A 906 -19.16 15.94 13.64
C LYS A 906 -18.88 15.79 15.13
N GLU A 907 -19.11 14.59 15.67
CA GLU A 907 -18.83 14.32 17.09
C GLU A 907 -17.43 13.78 17.27
N ARG A 908 -16.66 14.42 18.16
CA ARG A 908 -15.29 13.99 18.45
C ARG A 908 -15.28 12.64 19.18
N CYS A 909 -14.74 11.63 18.52
CA CYS A 909 -14.51 10.28 19.03
C CYS A 909 -13.00 10.00 19.04
N TRP A 910 -12.34 10.22 20.16
CA TRP A 910 -10.89 10.02 20.28
C TRP A 910 -10.53 9.55 21.69
N ILE A 911 -9.49 8.72 21.81
CA ILE A 911 -8.95 8.32 23.10
C ILE A 911 -8.54 9.55 23.92
N GLN A 912 -8.92 9.60 25.19
CA GLN A 912 -8.47 10.66 26.09
C GLN A 912 -6.98 10.49 26.39
N GLN A 913 -6.15 11.45 25.98
CA GLN A 913 -4.77 11.53 26.45
C GLN A 913 -4.79 11.83 27.95
N ARG A 914 -4.57 10.82 28.79
CA ARG A 914 -4.13 11.09 30.16
C ARG A 914 -2.77 11.77 30.04
N SER A 915 -2.64 12.97 30.57
CA SER A 915 -1.35 13.59 30.80
C SER A 915 -0.55 12.65 31.70
N VAL A 916 0.31 11.85 31.08
CA VAL A 916 1.42 11.27 31.81
C VAL A 916 2.28 12.47 32.18
N ASN A 917 2.09 12.97 33.41
CA ASN A 917 2.95 13.99 33.98
C ASN A 917 4.39 13.59 33.67
N GLN A 918 5.07 14.43 32.89
CA GLN A 918 6.49 14.32 32.58
C GLN A 918 7.28 14.63 33.85
N ASN A 919 7.23 13.73 34.82
CA ASN A 919 8.43 13.44 35.58
C ASN A 919 9.18 12.39 34.75
N PRO A 920 10.43 12.64 34.33
CA PRO A 920 11.19 11.62 33.64
C PRO A 920 11.22 10.38 34.53
N PRO A 921 10.95 9.18 34.01
CA PRO A 921 11.30 7.97 34.74
C PRO A 921 12.83 7.96 34.81
N THR A 922 13.36 8.55 35.89
CA THR A 922 14.67 8.20 36.39
C THR A 922 14.70 6.69 36.53
N GLN A 923 15.64 6.08 35.81
CA GLN A 923 15.92 4.65 35.74
C GLN A 923 14.81 3.82 35.10
N TYR A 924 15.20 3.09 34.05
CA TYR A 924 14.60 1.79 33.79
C TYR A 924 14.54 1.03 35.13
N HIS A 925 13.36 0.97 35.74
CA HIS A 925 13.06 -0.11 36.65
C HIS A 925 12.99 -1.37 35.80
N VAL A 926 14.16 -2.00 35.61
CA VAL A 926 14.22 -3.45 35.45
C VAL A 926 13.43 -3.98 36.63
N ASP A 927 12.38 -4.74 36.34
CA ASP A 927 11.59 -5.43 37.35
C ASP A 927 12.57 -6.22 38.23
N ARG A 928 12.87 -5.71 39.43
CA ARG A 928 13.82 -6.27 40.40
C ARG A 928 13.20 -7.43 41.17
N THR A 929 12.24 -8.12 40.58
CA THR A 929 11.96 -9.51 40.94
C THR A 929 12.77 -10.39 40.00
N PHE A 930 14.10 -10.40 40.18
CA PHE A 930 14.89 -11.55 39.77
C PHE A 930 14.27 -12.75 40.51
N LYS A 931 13.44 -13.53 39.82
CA LYS A 931 13.41 -14.98 40.08
C LYS A 931 14.88 -15.41 40.17
N SER A 932 15.25 -16.25 41.13
CA SER A 932 16.65 -16.62 41.30
C SER A 932 17.22 -17.07 39.94
N ILE A 933 18.49 -16.80 39.65
CA ILE A 933 19.10 -17.21 38.37
C ILE A 933 18.85 -18.71 38.13
N GLU A 934 18.84 -19.49 39.22
CA GLU A 934 18.42 -20.89 39.28
C GLU A 934 16.98 -21.12 38.82
N ASP A 935 16.00 -20.33 39.26
CA ASP A 935 14.61 -20.39 38.79
C ASP A 935 14.46 -20.06 37.30
N ILE A 936 15.24 -19.11 36.77
CA ILE A 936 15.21 -18.76 35.35
C ILE A 936 15.74 -19.93 34.52
N ILE A 937 16.89 -20.50 34.90
CA ILE A 937 17.46 -21.70 34.25
C ILE A 937 16.47 -22.86 34.31
N ASN A 938 15.88 -23.12 35.49
CA ASN A 938 14.91 -24.20 35.69
C ASN A 938 13.62 -24.01 34.88
N SER A 939 13.20 -22.76 34.64
CA SER A 939 12.02 -22.45 33.83
C SER A 939 12.25 -22.59 32.33
N ILE A 940 13.46 -22.32 31.84
CA ILE A 940 13.79 -22.49 30.42
C ILE A 940 13.87 -23.98 30.07
N GLY A 941 14.35 -24.80 30.99
CA GLY A 941 14.38 -26.25 30.82
C GLY A 941 13.03 -26.94 31.01
N ASP A 942 11.91 -26.26 31.25
CA ASP A 942 10.61 -26.95 31.38
C ASP A 942 10.14 -27.50 30.02
N ASP A 943 10.06 -28.82 29.86
CA ASP A 943 9.62 -29.51 28.63
C ASP A 943 8.21 -29.10 28.14
N THR A 944 7.46 -28.37 28.96
CA THR A 944 6.11 -27.86 28.62
C THR A 944 6.09 -26.39 28.21
N ILE A 945 7.22 -25.68 28.26
CA ILE A 945 7.29 -24.26 27.93
C ILE A 945 7.14 -24.03 26.41
N LYS A 946 6.29 -23.09 26.02
CA LYS A 946 6.17 -22.70 24.59
C LYS A 946 7.44 -22.01 24.14
N THR A 947 7.86 -22.23 22.88
CA THR A 947 9.09 -21.65 22.30
C THR A 947 9.22 -20.15 22.54
N ASP A 948 8.12 -19.39 22.42
CA ASP A 948 8.14 -17.93 22.64
C ASP A 948 8.41 -17.55 24.10
N GLN A 949 7.95 -18.37 25.06
CA GLN A 949 8.21 -18.17 26.48
C GLN A 949 9.65 -18.56 26.85
N ALA A 950 10.20 -19.62 26.25
CA ALA A 950 11.62 -19.97 26.37
C ALA A 950 12.53 -18.85 25.82
N VAL A 951 12.19 -18.27 24.66
CA VAL A 951 12.91 -17.13 24.07
C VAL A 951 12.87 -15.92 25.00
N MET A 952 11.72 -15.61 25.62
CA MET A 952 11.61 -14.49 26.55
C MET A 952 12.36 -14.74 27.86
N ALA A 953 12.42 -15.98 28.35
CA ALA A 953 13.22 -16.33 29.52
C ALA A 953 14.72 -16.28 29.24
N LEU A 954 15.17 -16.71 28.05
CA LEU A 954 16.56 -16.55 27.59
C LEU A 954 16.97 -15.08 27.48
N LYS A 955 16.08 -14.22 26.99
CA LYS A 955 16.27 -12.75 26.97
C LYS A 955 16.34 -12.10 28.34
N ARG A 956 15.88 -12.77 29.41
CA ARG A 956 16.03 -12.28 30.79
C ARG A 956 17.35 -12.73 31.40
N LEU A 957 17.93 -13.82 30.88
CA LEU A 957 19.18 -14.39 31.35
C LEU A 957 20.38 -13.67 30.73
N VAL A 958 20.31 -13.27 29.45
CA VAL A 958 21.28 -12.39 28.77
C VAL A 958 20.95 -10.94 29.07
#